data_AF-A0A0S6X821-F1
#
_entry.id   AF-A0A0S6X821-F1
#
_cell.length_a   1.000
_cell.length_b   1.000
_cell.length_c   1.000
_cell.angle_alpha   90.00
_cell.angle_beta   90.00
_cell.angle_gamma   90.00
#
_symmetry.space_group_name_H-M   'P 1'
#
loop_
_entity.id
_entity.type
_entity.pdbx_description
1 polymer ?
#
loop_
_entity_poly.entity_id
_entity_poly.type
_entity_poly.pdbx_seq_one_letter_code
_entity_poly.pdbx_strand_id
1 'polypeptide(L)'
;MAFEALARLGAKADRLMMFPDDWTVDNNTSEGKLLVKARDDYGVKLVPVRVESFPGEPTWAESFTKLFAFNQTAYKRVLSLDSDSTILQPMDELFFLPSAPVAMPRAYWLESPGILSSQLVLLEPSTIEFDRVLEALGSRKPTDFDMEIVNDLYGKDCIIIPHRKYDLITGEFRYKDHATYLGSNREHWDARKAYEEAKFVHFSDWPLPKPWHLTAASDIARTQPVAAELLNSLPDDLVGVPDGDLIVEDDFDSIQTLDAYEARLQRRERRKFLAAKSFFDCKEFDRCAVTLLPSLLPQQPVSREIPVAPISATPTKAKARAVSSSFSSRDSKVDVPELSQRSLFLSLYARFLAGEKRKEEDSEMILGPSDGPVTANKELVALSGILEDYFSAREASKAIKRQSDGFLEYLYGVILAKGRNDDLARHWLLRSVKLYEWNWSAWQELAALTNSVEMLAEVCQQLTPSVPAFLFQVFCSQELYQSTDALHDTITQLNRFFPSSAFLSTQRALLFYHAKEYDSAAAIFSDILASHPYRLDSMDVYSNILYVMDSARPKLSYLASLASATDRFRPETCCIIGNHYSKSSEHEKAVVYFRRALTLDRHFLSAWTLMGHEYIELKNTQAAIESYRRAVDSNAKDYRAWHGLGLGYELLDMHSYALYYYNRAAALQPWDPKMWTAVGSALDKCGKPAAAIRAYKRALAAPADAAPPTAPPGLSATGVPQNDPDPLAHAVGGRLDPDLLLQIALLFEALEDIDEAAAYMELCLAQEEGPDDEDTIGGPGVVTGVGVTQTTSRARLWLAKWALARCDYDRCIDLANELCQDGFEVEEAKSIIKDARGRKGDTK
;
A
#
# COMPACT_ATOMS: atom_id res chain seq x y z
N MET A 1 13.76 -11.13 -30.01
CA MET A 1 12.51 -11.39 -29.26
C MET A 1 12.32 -12.88 -28.99
N ALA A 2 12.43 -13.79 -29.98
CA ALA A 2 12.24 -15.23 -29.75
C ALA A 2 13.20 -15.85 -28.70
N PHE A 3 14.52 -15.58 -28.77
CA PHE A 3 15.48 -16.12 -27.78
C PHE A 3 15.31 -15.56 -26.37
N GLU A 4 14.89 -14.31 -26.25
CA GLU A 4 14.54 -13.70 -24.96
C GLU A 4 13.31 -14.40 -24.37
N ALA A 5 12.26 -14.63 -25.19
CA ALA A 5 11.07 -15.35 -24.75
C ALA A 5 11.41 -16.78 -24.31
N LEU A 6 12.25 -17.50 -25.07
CA LEU A 6 12.71 -18.84 -24.70
C LEU A 6 13.52 -18.84 -23.39
N ALA A 7 14.35 -17.82 -23.16
CA ALA A 7 15.10 -17.68 -21.91
C ALA A 7 14.17 -17.38 -20.73
N ARG A 8 13.22 -16.45 -20.90
CA ARG A 8 12.21 -16.09 -19.89
C ARG A 8 11.31 -17.27 -19.52
N LEU A 9 10.97 -18.10 -20.48
CA LEU A 9 10.14 -19.31 -20.28
C LEU A 9 10.94 -20.51 -19.76
N GLY A 10 12.27 -20.39 -19.63
CA GLY A 10 13.11 -21.45 -19.08
C GLY A 10 13.25 -22.68 -19.98
N ALA A 11 13.32 -22.49 -21.31
CA ALA A 11 13.48 -23.58 -22.27
C ALA A 11 14.74 -24.42 -21.97
N LYS A 12 14.57 -25.76 -21.92
CA LYS A 12 15.65 -26.70 -21.58
C LYS A 12 16.50 -27.11 -22.77
N ALA A 13 15.96 -27.02 -23.97
CA ALA A 13 16.67 -27.36 -25.19
C ALA A 13 17.77 -26.34 -25.52
N ASP A 14 18.81 -26.80 -26.22
CA ASP A 14 19.84 -25.93 -26.76
C ASP A 14 19.24 -24.93 -27.76
N ARG A 15 19.61 -23.66 -27.63
CA ARG A 15 19.16 -22.59 -28.52
C ARG A 15 20.19 -22.42 -29.64
N LEU A 16 19.75 -22.51 -30.88
CA LEU A 16 20.62 -22.43 -32.06
C LEU A 16 20.13 -21.34 -33.02
N MET A 17 21.07 -20.56 -33.56
CA MET A 17 20.81 -19.57 -34.60
C MET A 17 21.75 -19.80 -35.78
N MET A 18 21.16 -20.01 -36.96
CA MET A 18 21.89 -20.01 -38.23
C MET A 18 21.98 -18.57 -38.73
N PHE A 19 23.16 -18.12 -39.10
CA PHE A 19 23.41 -16.78 -39.61
C PHE A 19 24.37 -16.83 -40.81
N PRO A 20 24.35 -15.86 -41.74
CA PRO A 20 25.19 -15.95 -42.91
C PRO A 20 26.68 -15.77 -42.59
N ASP A 21 27.54 -16.44 -43.37
CA ASP A 21 28.98 -16.47 -43.14
C ASP A 21 29.71 -15.15 -43.44
N ASP A 22 29.03 -14.19 -44.05
CA ASP A 22 29.50 -12.83 -44.29
C ASP A 22 29.36 -11.91 -43.05
N TRP A 23 28.60 -12.29 -42.04
CA TRP A 23 28.43 -11.50 -40.81
C TRP A 23 29.56 -11.77 -39.81
N THR A 24 30.15 -10.69 -39.29
CA THR A 24 31.18 -10.76 -38.25
C THR A 24 30.57 -10.74 -36.86
N VAL A 25 31.04 -11.63 -35.98
CA VAL A 25 30.62 -11.66 -34.55
C VAL A 25 31.49 -10.68 -33.76
N ASP A 26 31.26 -9.39 -33.98
CA ASP A 26 31.99 -8.30 -33.33
C ASP A 26 31.06 -7.15 -32.89
N ASN A 27 31.57 -6.22 -32.06
CA ASN A 27 30.78 -5.12 -31.52
C ASN A 27 30.70 -3.89 -32.46
N ASN A 28 31.17 -4.00 -33.70
CA ASN A 28 31.26 -2.84 -34.59
C ASN A 28 30.01 -2.64 -35.45
N THR A 29 29.35 -3.72 -35.86
CA THR A 29 28.13 -3.68 -36.69
C THR A 29 26.86 -3.84 -35.83
N SER A 30 25.71 -3.40 -36.34
CA SER A 30 24.41 -3.61 -35.69
C SER A 30 24.10 -5.09 -35.52
N GLU A 31 24.41 -5.87 -36.56
CA GLU A 31 24.18 -7.31 -36.66
C GLU A 31 25.11 -8.06 -35.71
N GLY A 32 26.40 -7.71 -35.69
CA GLY A 32 27.39 -8.30 -34.78
C GLY A 32 27.05 -8.08 -33.31
N LYS A 33 26.59 -6.87 -32.94
CA LYS A 33 26.10 -6.60 -31.56
C LYS A 33 24.92 -7.49 -31.18
N LEU A 34 23.99 -7.74 -32.10
CA LEU A 34 22.84 -8.62 -31.85
C LEU A 34 23.26 -10.08 -31.72
N LEU A 35 24.22 -10.55 -32.51
CA LEU A 35 24.79 -11.89 -32.40
C LEU A 35 25.54 -12.09 -31.07
N VAL A 36 26.37 -11.12 -30.67
CA VAL A 36 27.06 -11.11 -29.37
C VAL A 36 26.05 -11.18 -28.24
N LYS A 37 25.00 -10.35 -28.30
CA LYS A 37 23.91 -10.37 -27.33
C LYS A 37 23.19 -11.72 -27.27
N ALA A 38 22.90 -12.33 -28.42
CA ALA A 38 22.27 -13.65 -28.48
C ALA A 38 23.14 -14.72 -27.79
N ARG A 39 24.45 -14.70 -28.03
CA ARG A 39 25.40 -15.64 -27.43
C ARG A 39 25.57 -15.42 -25.93
N ASP A 40 25.82 -14.18 -25.51
CA ASP A 40 26.26 -13.87 -24.15
C ASP A 40 25.09 -13.78 -23.16
N ASP A 41 24.00 -13.10 -23.54
CA ASP A 41 22.85 -12.90 -22.63
C ASP A 41 21.89 -14.11 -22.63
N TYR A 42 21.76 -14.79 -23.78
CA TYR A 42 20.79 -15.87 -23.96
C TYR A 42 21.42 -17.23 -24.23
N GLY A 43 22.75 -17.37 -24.20
CA GLY A 43 23.42 -18.67 -24.38
C GLY A 43 23.12 -19.36 -25.72
N VAL A 44 22.90 -18.60 -26.79
CA VAL A 44 22.58 -19.13 -28.12
C VAL A 44 23.85 -19.61 -28.83
N LYS A 45 23.80 -20.82 -29.40
CA LYS A 45 24.85 -21.37 -30.26
C LYS A 45 24.70 -20.81 -31.67
N LEU A 46 25.72 -20.07 -32.12
CA LEU A 46 25.75 -19.45 -33.43
C LEU A 46 26.40 -20.40 -34.46
N VAL A 47 25.71 -20.67 -35.56
CA VAL A 47 26.20 -21.52 -36.67
C VAL A 47 26.25 -20.70 -37.96
N PRO A 48 27.44 -20.45 -38.53
CA PRO A 48 27.55 -19.76 -39.81
C PRO A 48 27.11 -20.68 -40.95
N VAL A 49 26.33 -20.15 -41.89
CA VAL A 49 25.79 -20.88 -43.04
C VAL A 49 26.02 -20.06 -44.31
N ARG A 50 26.41 -20.73 -45.40
CA ARG A 50 26.45 -20.10 -46.73
C ARG A 50 25.04 -20.05 -47.29
N VAL A 51 24.53 -18.84 -47.48
CA VAL A 51 23.22 -18.64 -48.08
C VAL A 51 23.34 -18.73 -49.59
N GLU A 52 22.73 -19.76 -50.17
CA GLU A 52 22.62 -19.88 -51.62
C GLU A 52 21.46 -18.99 -52.11
N SER A 53 21.80 -17.83 -52.70
CA SER A 53 20.84 -16.97 -53.38
C SER A 53 20.66 -17.43 -54.83
N PHE A 54 19.43 -17.73 -55.24
CA PHE A 54 19.12 -18.06 -56.63
C PHE A 54 18.97 -16.77 -57.46
N PRO A 55 19.43 -16.74 -58.73
CA PRO A 55 19.43 -15.52 -59.53
C PRO A 55 18.00 -15.11 -59.93
N GLY A 56 17.55 -13.94 -59.45
CA GLY A 56 16.27 -13.32 -59.85
C GLY A 56 15.43 -12.73 -58.71
N GLU A 57 15.75 -13.03 -57.46
CA GLU A 57 14.92 -12.67 -56.30
C GLU A 57 15.61 -11.58 -55.45
N PRO A 58 14.97 -10.41 -55.19
CA PRO A 58 15.65 -9.21 -54.71
C PRO A 58 15.94 -9.19 -53.20
N THR A 59 15.60 -10.23 -52.44
CA THR A 59 15.72 -10.21 -50.97
C THR A 59 16.00 -11.57 -50.37
N TRP A 60 16.72 -11.57 -49.26
CA TRP A 60 16.90 -12.66 -48.28
C TRP A 60 15.59 -13.31 -47.76
N ALA A 61 14.43 -12.78 -48.16
CA ALA A 61 13.08 -13.06 -47.68
C ALA A 61 12.43 -14.33 -48.26
N GLU A 62 12.99 -14.93 -49.32
CA GLU A 62 12.54 -16.21 -49.90
C GLU A 62 13.56 -17.34 -49.63
N SER A 63 14.29 -17.20 -48.52
CA SER A 63 15.39 -18.11 -48.21
C SER A 63 14.86 -19.40 -47.57
N PHE A 64 15.00 -20.50 -48.31
CA PHE A 64 14.83 -21.89 -47.85
C PHE A 64 15.80 -22.29 -46.71
N THR A 65 16.41 -21.32 -46.04
CA THR A 65 17.30 -21.44 -44.87
C THR A 65 16.65 -22.24 -43.75
N LYS A 66 15.31 -22.24 -43.65
CA LYS A 66 14.56 -23.10 -42.72
C LYS A 66 14.85 -24.58 -42.94
N LEU A 67 15.12 -24.99 -44.17
CA LEU A 67 15.43 -26.37 -44.56
C LEU A 67 16.88 -26.77 -44.24
N PHE A 68 17.78 -25.81 -43.96
CA PHE A 68 19.12 -26.11 -43.47
C PHE A 68 19.12 -26.68 -42.04
N ALA A 69 17.97 -26.65 -41.36
CA ALA A 69 17.78 -27.35 -40.10
C ALA A 69 17.99 -28.88 -40.24
N PHE A 70 17.73 -29.48 -41.41
CA PHE A 70 18.01 -30.91 -41.67
C PHE A 70 19.52 -31.25 -41.64
N ASN A 71 20.39 -30.25 -41.86
CA ASN A 71 21.85 -30.42 -41.81
C ASN A 71 22.42 -30.41 -40.38
N GLN A 72 21.61 -30.10 -39.36
CA GLN A 72 22.04 -29.98 -37.96
C GLN A 72 22.17 -31.34 -37.25
N THR A 73 22.95 -32.25 -37.84
CA THR A 73 23.14 -33.65 -37.39
C THR A 73 23.82 -33.80 -36.01
N ALA A 74 24.33 -32.70 -35.44
CA ALA A 74 24.81 -32.65 -34.07
C ALA A 74 23.68 -32.87 -33.02
N TYR A 75 22.42 -32.70 -33.42
CA TYR A 75 21.25 -32.85 -32.57
C TYR A 75 20.43 -34.07 -32.96
N LYS A 76 19.83 -34.75 -31.98
CA LYS A 76 18.91 -35.86 -32.24
C LYS A 76 17.57 -35.39 -32.82
N ARG A 77 17.12 -34.21 -32.40
CA ARG A 77 15.90 -33.54 -32.87
C ARG A 77 16.10 -32.04 -32.90
N VAL A 78 15.49 -31.38 -33.88
CA VAL A 78 15.55 -29.93 -34.05
C VAL A 78 14.13 -29.40 -34.21
N LEU A 79 13.76 -28.42 -33.41
CA LEU A 79 12.51 -27.67 -33.55
C LEU A 79 12.82 -26.35 -34.26
N SER A 80 12.41 -26.24 -35.52
CA SER A 80 12.51 -25.02 -36.32
C SER A 80 11.28 -24.15 -36.08
N LEU A 81 11.50 -22.88 -35.75
CA LEU A 81 10.47 -21.87 -35.52
C LEU A 81 10.64 -20.72 -36.51
N ASP A 82 9.56 -20.30 -37.13
CA ASP A 82 9.58 -19.18 -38.05
C ASP A 82 9.93 -17.86 -37.34
N SER A 83 10.65 -16.96 -38.01
CA SER A 83 11.07 -15.66 -37.45
C SER A 83 9.90 -14.73 -37.19
N ASP A 84 8.82 -14.91 -37.94
CA ASP A 84 7.63 -14.07 -37.93
C ASP A 84 6.65 -14.51 -36.83
N SER A 85 7.16 -14.87 -35.67
CA SER A 85 6.36 -15.48 -34.61
C SER A 85 6.72 -14.98 -33.21
N THR A 86 5.80 -15.22 -32.27
CA THR A 86 5.97 -14.95 -30.85
C THR A 86 5.66 -16.19 -30.03
N ILE A 87 6.50 -16.45 -29.04
CA ILE A 87 6.38 -17.60 -28.13
C ILE A 87 5.80 -17.12 -26.81
N LEU A 88 4.65 -17.68 -26.42
CA LEU A 88 3.91 -17.28 -25.23
C LEU A 88 4.11 -18.24 -24.05
N GLN A 89 4.35 -19.53 -24.34
CA GLN A 89 4.45 -20.60 -23.34
C GLN A 89 5.53 -21.63 -23.72
N PRO A 90 6.02 -22.45 -22.76
CA PRO A 90 7.01 -23.49 -23.06
C PRO A 90 6.44 -24.59 -23.98
N MET A 91 7.28 -25.08 -24.88
CA MET A 91 6.97 -26.11 -25.90
C MET A 91 7.94 -27.31 -25.89
N ASP A 92 8.70 -27.49 -24.79
CA ASP A 92 9.71 -28.55 -24.67
C ASP A 92 9.09 -29.96 -24.83
N GLU A 93 7.79 -30.12 -24.58
CA GLU A 93 7.09 -31.39 -24.74
C GLU A 93 7.10 -31.94 -26.18
N LEU A 94 7.25 -31.08 -27.19
CA LEU A 94 7.29 -31.49 -28.60
C LEU A 94 8.48 -32.41 -28.89
N PHE A 95 9.59 -32.27 -28.16
CA PHE A 95 10.76 -33.14 -28.32
C PHE A 95 10.51 -34.60 -27.89
N PHE A 96 9.43 -34.88 -27.15
CA PHE A 96 9.05 -36.24 -26.73
C PHE A 96 8.07 -36.93 -27.68
N LEU A 97 7.70 -36.31 -28.81
CA LEU A 97 6.89 -36.97 -29.83
C LEU A 97 7.60 -38.21 -30.38
N PRO A 98 6.87 -39.20 -30.93
CA PRO A 98 7.46 -40.37 -31.59
C PRO A 98 8.46 -39.99 -32.70
N SER A 99 9.35 -40.91 -33.07
CA SER A 99 10.32 -40.71 -34.16
C SER A 99 9.63 -40.71 -35.51
N ALA A 100 9.84 -39.62 -36.23
CA ALA A 100 9.40 -39.37 -37.59
C ALA A 100 10.35 -38.36 -38.24
N PRO A 101 10.52 -38.39 -39.57
CA PRO A 101 11.37 -37.44 -40.27
C PRO A 101 10.97 -35.99 -39.97
N VAL A 102 9.65 -35.73 -39.93
CA VAL A 102 9.08 -34.41 -39.67
C VAL A 102 7.78 -34.52 -38.87
N ALA A 103 7.54 -33.58 -37.97
CA ALA A 103 6.24 -33.32 -37.34
C ALA A 103 5.85 -31.84 -37.49
N MET A 104 4.63 -31.58 -37.97
CA MET A 104 4.14 -30.24 -38.35
C MET A 104 2.66 -30.04 -38.00
N PRO A 105 2.23 -28.80 -37.70
CA PRO A 105 0.83 -28.48 -37.54
C PRO A 105 0.09 -28.41 -38.88
N ARG A 106 -1.25 -28.45 -38.83
CA ARG A 106 -2.10 -28.26 -40.02
C ARG A 106 -2.25 -26.78 -40.34
N ALA A 107 -2.10 -26.43 -41.61
CA ALA A 107 -2.41 -25.10 -42.14
C ALA A 107 -3.94 -24.93 -42.27
N TYR A 108 -4.61 -24.75 -41.14
CA TYR A 108 -6.07 -24.79 -41.04
C TYR A 108 -6.77 -23.62 -41.77
N TRP A 109 -6.05 -22.56 -42.10
CA TRP A 109 -6.55 -21.39 -42.82
C TRP A 109 -6.62 -21.61 -44.35
N LEU A 110 -6.07 -22.71 -44.87
CA LEU A 110 -6.15 -23.04 -46.28
C LEU A 110 -7.43 -23.81 -46.59
N GLU A 111 -8.05 -23.49 -47.73
CA GLU A 111 -9.28 -24.16 -48.20
C GLU A 111 -9.05 -25.65 -48.54
N SER A 112 -7.81 -26.03 -48.83
CA SER A 112 -7.42 -27.41 -49.16
C SER A 112 -7.13 -28.21 -47.89
N PRO A 113 -7.99 -29.17 -47.51
CA PRO A 113 -7.80 -29.94 -46.28
C PRO A 113 -6.58 -30.85 -46.39
N GLY A 114 -5.72 -30.83 -45.37
CA GLY A 114 -4.58 -31.77 -45.25
C GLY A 114 -3.21 -31.17 -45.54
N ILE A 115 -3.12 -29.88 -45.88
CA ILE A 115 -1.83 -29.18 -46.00
C ILE A 115 -1.26 -28.89 -44.61
N LEU A 116 0.05 -29.10 -44.47
CA LEU A 116 0.81 -28.86 -43.25
C LEU A 116 1.56 -27.54 -43.33
N SER A 117 1.71 -26.90 -42.17
CA SER A 117 2.36 -25.59 -42.00
C SER A 117 3.86 -25.77 -41.76
N SER A 118 4.70 -24.93 -42.39
CA SER A 118 6.14 -24.86 -42.12
C SER A 118 6.51 -23.81 -41.06
N GLN A 119 5.53 -23.22 -40.38
CA GLN A 119 5.77 -22.19 -39.36
C GLN A 119 6.44 -22.78 -38.10
N LEU A 120 6.10 -24.04 -37.79
CA LEU A 120 6.68 -24.81 -36.70
C LEU A 120 6.95 -26.24 -37.21
N VAL A 121 8.22 -26.63 -37.21
CA VAL A 121 8.65 -27.92 -37.78
C VAL A 121 9.58 -28.63 -36.80
N LEU A 122 9.15 -29.76 -36.25
CA LEU A 122 10.04 -30.66 -35.51
C LEU A 122 10.60 -31.70 -36.48
N LEU A 123 11.92 -31.79 -36.60
CA LEU A 123 12.57 -32.71 -37.54
C LEU A 123 13.67 -33.54 -36.88
N GLU A 124 13.95 -34.69 -37.51
CA GLU A 124 15.11 -35.53 -37.22
C GLU A 124 16.19 -35.26 -38.28
N PRO A 125 17.28 -34.55 -37.94
CA PRO A 125 18.28 -34.16 -38.92
C PRO A 125 19.07 -35.37 -39.42
N SER A 126 19.29 -35.44 -40.72
CA SER A 126 19.97 -36.54 -41.40
C SER A 126 20.61 -36.01 -42.68
N THR A 127 21.83 -36.44 -42.99
CA THR A 127 22.51 -36.05 -44.23
C THR A 127 21.75 -36.54 -45.47
N ILE A 128 21.13 -37.73 -45.38
CA ILE A 128 20.35 -38.33 -46.47
C ILE A 128 19.09 -37.51 -46.75
N GLU A 129 18.36 -37.12 -45.69
CA GLU A 129 17.15 -36.30 -45.85
C GLU A 129 17.50 -34.88 -46.30
N PHE A 130 18.65 -34.35 -45.86
CA PHE A 130 19.12 -33.04 -46.32
C PHE A 130 19.45 -33.05 -47.83
N ASP A 131 20.15 -34.08 -48.33
CA ASP A 131 20.42 -34.24 -49.76
C ASP A 131 19.11 -34.36 -50.57
N ARG A 132 18.14 -35.13 -50.05
CA ARG A 132 16.80 -35.27 -50.66
C ARG A 132 16.04 -33.94 -50.73
N VAL A 133 16.17 -33.10 -49.69
CA VAL A 133 15.58 -31.75 -49.66
C VAL A 133 16.28 -30.81 -50.65
N LEU A 134 17.61 -30.90 -50.79
CA LEU A 134 18.36 -30.13 -51.79
C LEU A 134 18.01 -30.54 -53.23
N GLU A 135 17.80 -31.83 -53.49
CA GLU A 135 17.32 -32.30 -54.80
C GLU A 135 15.92 -31.75 -55.12
N ALA A 136 15.01 -31.76 -54.14
CA ALA A 136 13.68 -31.18 -54.31
C ALA A 136 13.73 -29.67 -54.58
N LEU A 137 14.60 -28.94 -53.88
CA LEU A 137 14.87 -27.52 -54.10
C LEU A 137 15.37 -27.23 -55.52
N GLY A 138 16.19 -28.11 -56.09
CA GLY A 138 16.68 -27.99 -57.46
C GLY A 138 15.60 -28.23 -58.53
N SER A 139 14.52 -28.92 -58.19
CA SER A 139 13.40 -29.26 -59.09
C SER A 139 12.16 -28.36 -58.95
N ARG A 140 12.24 -27.31 -58.13
CA ARG A 140 11.11 -26.44 -57.75
C ARG A 140 10.57 -25.60 -58.91
N LYS A 141 9.30 -25.21 -58.82
CA LYS A 141 8.74 -24.15 -59.66
C LYS A 141 9.01 -22.77 -59.03
N PRO A 142 9.05 -21.69 -59.83
CA PRO A 142 9.23 -20.32 -59.32
C PRO A 142 8.12 -19.82 -58.38
N THR A 143 7.00 -20.55 -58.28
CA THR A 143 5.85 -20.21 -57.44
C THR A 143 5.77 -21.07 -56.17
N ASP A 144 6.69 -22.02 -56.00
CA ASP A 144 6.66 -22.94 -54.87
C ASP A 144 7.36 -22.30 -53.66
N PHE A 145 6.70 -22.31 -52.50
CA PHE A 145 7.26 -21.89 -51.22
C PHE A 145 7.79 -23.10 -50.44
N ASP A 146 8.40 -22.84 -49.28
CA ASP A 146 8.93 -23.86 -48.37
C ASP A 146 7.88 -24.92 -47.99
N MET A 147 6.60 -24.50 -47.86
CA MET A 147 5.52 -25.40 -47.45
C MET A 147 5.20 -26.44 -48.52
N GLU A 148 5.18 -26.07 -49.80
CA GLU A 148 4.90 -27.01 -50.89
C GLU A 148 5.98 -28.11 -50.95
N ILE A 149 7.25 -27.73 -50.84
CA ILE A 149 8.38 -28.68 -50.88
C ILE A 149 8.30 -29.68 -49.71
N VAL A 150 8.04 -29.20 -48.49
CA VAL A 150 7.97 -30.08 -47.31
C VAL A 150 6.71 -30.96 -47.34
N ASN A 151 5.58 -30.45 -47.85
CA ASN A 151 4.36 -31.25 -48.01
C ASN A 151 4.50 -32.31 -49.11
N ASP A 152 5.16 -32.01 -50.23
CA ASP A 152 5.40 -32.99 -51.30
C ASP A 152 6.36 -34.11 -50.85
N LEU A 153 7.38 -33.77 -50.06
CA LEU A 153 8.35 -34.74 -49.55
C LEU A 153 7.83 -35.58 -48.39
N TYR A 154 7.13 -34.96 -47.42
CA TYR A 154 6.83 -35.57 -46.12
C TYR A 154 5.35 -35.56 -45.74
N GLY A 155 4.46 -34.93 -46.53
CA GLY A 155 3.04 -34.80 -46.17
C GLY A 155 2.32 -36.14 -45.94
N LYS A 156 2.81 -37.23 -46.52
CA LYS A 156 2.30 -38.60 -46.29
C LYS A 156 2.95 -39.31 -45.09
N ASP A 157 4.20 -38.97 -44.78
CA ASP A 157 5.07 -39.66 -43.82
C ASP A 157 5.55 -38.69 -42.72
N CYS A 158 4.59 -38.06 -42.02
CA CYS A 158 4.85 -37.11 -40.94
C CYS A 158 3.92 -37.32 -39.74
N ILE A 159 4.31 -36.75 -38.60
CA ILE A 159 3.43 -36.64 -37.44
C ILE A 159 2.69 -35.30 -37.47
N ILE A 160 1.38 -35.34 -37.31
CA ILE A 160 0.56 -34.13 -37.30
C ILE A 160 0.50 -33.58 -35.87
N ILE A 161 1.01 -32.37 -35.68
CA ILE A 161 0.86 -31.59 -34.44
C ILE A 161 -0.53 -30.94 -34.47
N PRO A 162 -1.29 -30.92 -33.36
CA PRO A 162 -2.53 -30.16 -33.32
C PRO A 162 -2.23 -28.67 -33.53
N HIS A 163 -2.88 -28.04 -34.51
CA HIS A 163 -2.68 -26.59 -34.77
C HIS A 163 -3.18 -25.73 -33.61
N ARG A 164 -4.23 -26.18 -32.89
CA ARG A 164 -4.67 -25.53 -31.66
C ARG A 164 -3.51 -25.51 -30.66
N LYS A 165 -3.18 -24.31 -30.17
CA LYS A 165 -2.04 -23.96 -29.31
C LYS A 165 -0.69 -23.76 -30.02
N TYR A 166 -0.38 -24.51 -31.07
CA TYR A 166 0.95 -24.53 -31.67
C TYR A 166 1.07 -23.78 -33.01
N ASP A 167 -0.04 -23.31 -33.59
CA ASP A 167 -0.04 -22.66 -34.90
C ASP A 167 -1.19 -21.64 -35.02
N LEU A 168 -1.31 -20.71 -34.06
CA LEU A 168 -2.35 -19.67 -34.12
C LEU A 168 -1.87 -18.49 -34.98
N ILE A 169 -2.56 -18.17 -36.06
CA ILE A 169 -2.24 -16.99 -36.87
C ILE A 169 -2.94 -15.74 -36.33
N THR A 170 -2.26 -14.59 -36.37
CA THR A 170 -2.85 -13.29 -35.96
C THR A 170 -4.10 -12.92 -36.76
N GLY A 171 -4.18 -13.35 -38.03
CA GLY A 171 -5.34 -13.11 -38.88
C GLY A 171 -6.62 -13.73 -38.34
N GLU A 172 -6.51 -14.78 -37.51
CA GLU A 172 -7.64 -15.48 -36.92
C GLU A 172 -8.53 -14.54 -36.10
N PHE A 173 -7.95 -13.59 -35.38
CA PHE A 173 -8.70 -12.65 -34.56
C PHE A 173 -9.60 -11.69 -35.36
N ARG A 174 -9.42 -11.62 -36.68
CA ARG A 174 -10.23 -10.78 -37.58
C ARG A 174 -11.32 -11.57 -38.31
N TYR A 175 -11.16 -12.89 -38.46
CA TYR A 175 -12.17 -13.69 -39.12
C TYR A 175 -13.46 -13.73 -38.32
N LYS A 176 -14.57 -13.98 -39.00
CA LYS A 176 -15.90 -14.15 -38.37
C LYS A 176 -16.27 -15.61 -38.16
N ASP A 177 -15.65 -16.50 -38.94
CA ASP A 177 -15.81 -17.94 -38.83
C ASP A 177 -14.50 -18.54 -38.34
N HIS A 178 -14.58 -19.27 -37.23
CA HIS A 178 -13.45 -19.89 -36.54
C HIS A 178 -13.60 -21.42 -36.49
N ALA A 179 -14.55 -21.99 -37.25
CA ALA A 179 -14.85 -23.42 -37.23
C ALA A 179 -13.63 -24.30 -37.56
N THR A 180 -12.78 -23.83 -38.48
CA THR A 180 -11.56 -24.53 -38.90
C THR A 180 -10.48 -24.51 -37.82
N TYR A 181 -10.28 -23.36 -37.15
CA TYR A 181 -9.35 -23.26 -36.01
C TYR A 181 -9.83 -24.11 -34.82
N LEU A 182 -11.10 -23.97 -34.44
CA LEU A 182 -11.68 -24.72 -33.32
C LEU A 182 -11.82 -26.22 -33.61
N GLY A 183 -11.82 -26.60 -34.90
CA GLY A 183 -12.06 -27.98 -35.34
C GLY A 183 -13.48 -28.48 -35.05
N SER A 184 -14.39 -27.58 -34.65
CA SER A 184 -15.78 -27.91 -34.35
C SER A 184 -16.68 -26.68 -34.52
N ASN A 185 -17.92 -26.92 -34.97
CA ASN A 185 -18.96 -25.88 -35.07
C ASN A 185 -19.76 -25.73 -33.76
N ARG A 186 -19.38 -26.45 -32.71
CA ARG A 186 -20.10 -26.50 -31.42
C ARG A 186 -19.46 -25.63 -30.36
N GLU A 187 -18.14 -25.46 -30.41
CA GLU A 187 -17.43 -24.56 -29.50
C GLU A 187 -17.60 -23.11 -29.95
N HIS A 188 -17.87 -22.21 -29.01
CA HIS A 188 -17.95 -20.79 -29.29
C HIS A 188 -16.54 -20.17 -29.26
N TRP A 189 -16.28 -19.27 -30.21
CA TRP A 189 -15.05 -18.51 -30.25
C TRP A 189 -14.94 -17.54 -29.06
N ASP A 190 -13.82 -17.61 -28.36
CA ASP A 190 -13.42 -16.68 -27.32
C ASP A 190 -11.95 -16.31 -27.56
N ALA A 191 -11.73 -15.07 -28.01
CA ALA A 191 -10.41 -14.56 -28.35
C ALA A 191 -9.44 -14.57 -27.16
N ARG A 192 -9.92 -14.29 -25.95
CA ARG A 192 -9.07 -14.25 -24.76
C ARG A 192 -8.62 -15.65 -24.39
N LYS A 193 -9.57 -16.59 -24.37
CA LYS A 193 -9.28 -18.01 -24.11
C LYS A 193 -8.35 -18.59 -25.17
N ALA A 194 -8.55 -18.27 -26.46
CA ALA A 194 -7.68 -18.73 -27.54
C ALA A 194 -6.25 -18.20 -27.42
N TYR A 195 -6.07 -16.94 -27.04
CA TYR A 195 -4.76 -16.33 -26.79
C TYR A 195 -4.08 -16.91 -25.54
N GLU A 196 -4.82 -17.11 -24.46
CA GLU A 196 -4.31 -17.73 -23.22
C GLU A 196 -3.95 -19.22 -23.40
N GLU A 197 -4.62 -19.95 -24.30
CA GLU A 197 -4.27 -21.32 -24.67
C GLU A 197 -3.07 -21.41 -25.64
N ALA A 198 -2.80 -20.34 -26.39
CA ALA A 198 -1.76 -20.33 -27.41
C ALA A 198 -0.35 -20.38 -26.81
N LYS A 199 0.48 -21.26 -27.36
CA LYS A 199 1.92 -21.36 -27.06
C LYS A 199 2.77 -20.67 -28.12
N PHE A 200 2.33 -20.74 -29.37
CA PHE A 200 3.00 -20.18 -30.53
C PHE A 200 2.00 -19.40 -31.37
N VAL A 201 2.32 -18.13 -31.64
CA VAL A 201 1.50 -17.23 -32.46
C VAL A 201 2.34 -16.76 -33.64
N HIS A 202 1.85 -16.99 -34.85
CA HIS A 202 2.50 -16.58 -36.09
C HIS A 202 1.84 -15.34 -36.67
N PHE A 203 2.67 -14.42 -37.14
CA PHE A 203 2.21 -13.19 -37.77
C PHE A 203 1.85 -13.41 -39.23
N SER A 204 0.54 -13.49 -39.48
CA SER A 204 -0.05 -13.64 -40.81
C SER A 204 -1.38 -12.88 -40.89
N ASP A 205 -1.29 -11.61 -41.32
CA ASP A 205 -2.39 -10.63 -41.29
C ASP A 205 -2.82 -10.12 -42.67
N TRP A 206 -2.63 -10.91 -43.73
CA TRP A 206 -3.06 -10.54 -45.09
C TRP A 206 -4.48 -9.93 -45.10
N PRO A 207 -4.72 -8.74 -45.70
CA PRO A 207 -3.88 -7.99 -46.64
C PRO A 207 -2.91 -6.97 -45.98
N LEU A 208 -2.77 -6.95 -44.66
CA LEU A 208 -1.83 -6.07 -44.00
C LEU A 208 -0.39 -6.57 -44.25
N PRO A 209 0.55 -5.67 -44.58
CA PRO A 209 1.95 -6.05 -44.69
C PRO A 209 2.51 -6.41 -43.31
N LYS A 210 3.70 -7.02 -43.28
CA LYS A 210 4.37 -7.38 -42.02
C LYS A 210 4.55 -6.16 -41.10
N PRO A 211 4.63 -6.33 -39.76
CA PRO A 211 4.54 -5.22 -38.79
C PRO A 211 5.66 -4.19 -38.90
N TRP A 212 6.78 -4.56 -39.51
CA TRP A 212 7.92 -3.69 -39.78
C TRP A 212 7.80 -2.90 -41.10
N HIS A 213 6.73 -3.10 -41.86
CA HIS A 213 6.38 -2.28 -43.02
C HIS A 213 5.26 -1.29 -42.66
N LEU A 214 5.35 -0.08 -43.23
CA LEU A 214 4.35 0.95 -43.03
C LEU A 214 3.06 0.60 -43.76
N THR A 215 1.97 0.44 -43.03
CA THR A 215 0.62 0.25 -43.59
C THR A 215 -0.08 1.59 -43.76
N ALA A 216 -0.77 1.78 -44.89
CA ALA A 216 -1.62 2.95 -45.11
C ALA A 216 -2.78 2.99 -44.11
N ALA A 217 -3.13 4.19 -43.63
CA ALA A 217 -4.20 4.38 -42.64
C ALA A 217 -5.57 3.84 -43.11
N SER A 218 -5.84 3.88 -44.42
CA SER A 218 -7.05 3.33 -45.05
C SER A 218 -7.16 1.80 -44.93
N ASP A 219 -6.04 1.09 -45.04
CA ASP A 219 -6.03 -0.36 -44.96
C ASP A 219 -6.14 -0.85 -43.52
N ILE A 220 -5.56 -0.10 -42.57
CA ILE A 220 -5.73 -0.33 -41.14
C ILE A 220 -7.20 -0.14 -40.75
N ALA A 221 -7.82 0.99 -41.12
CA ALA A 221 -9.21 1.29 -40.80
C ALA A 221 -10.18 0.24 -41.36
N ARG A 222 -9.92 -0.29 -42.56
CA ARG A 222 -10.74 -1.33 -43.20
C ARG A 222 -10.63 -2.71 -42.52
N THR A 223 -9.51 -3.00 -41.87
CA THR A 223 -9.18 -4.36 -41.40
C THR A 223 -9.12 -4.50 -39.88
N GLN A 224 -9.36 -3.42 -39.14
CA GLN A 224 -9.46 -3.45 -37.68
C GLN A 224 -10.72 -4.22 -37.22
N PRO A 225 -10.61 -5.10 -36.19
CA PRO A 225 -11.77 -5.77 -35.63
C PRO A 225 -12.68 -4.77 -34.90
N VAL A 226 -13.99 -5.06 -34.84
CA VAL A 226 -15.03 -4.21 -34.21
C VAL A 226 -14.73 -3.87 -32.73
N ALA A 227 -13.95 -4.68 -32.01
CA ALA A 227 -13.48 -4.34 -30.67
C ALA A 227 -12.57 -3.09 -30.63
N ALA A 228 -11.92 -2.75 -31.75
CA ALA A 228 -11.17 -1.52 -31.93
C ALA A 228 -12.06 -0.31 -32.29
N GLU A 229 -13.33 -0.51 -32.68
CA GLU A 229 -14.29 0.61 -32.81
C GLU A 229 -14.58 1.26 -31.44
N LEU A 230 -14.37 0.55 -30.33
CA LEU A 230 -14.43 1.12 -28.98
C LEU A 230 -13.20 1.99 -28.65
N LEU A 231 -12.11 1.86 -29.42
CA LEU A 231 -10.91 2.70 -29.33
C LEU A 231 -10.87 3.81 -30.38
N ASN A 232 -11.64 3.67 -31.47
CA ASN A 232 -11.66 4.59 -32.61
C ASN A 232 -13.05 5.17 -32.93
N SER A 233 -14.00 5.19 -31.98
CA SER A 233 -15.26 5.95 -32.10
C SER A 233 -15.05 7.48 -32.00
N LEU A 234 -14.06 8.00 -32.72
CA LEU A 234 -13.90 9.42 -33.01
C LEU A 234 -14.10 9.56 -34.53
N PRO A 235 -15.09 10.34 -35.00
CA PRO A 235 -15.34 10.49 -36.43
C PRO A 235 -14.20 11.26 -37.11
N ASP A 236 -13.77 10.74 -38.27
CA ASP A 236 -12.77 11.32 -39.18
C ASP A 236 -13.37 12.26 -40.25
N ASP A 237 -14.61 12.72 -40.07
CA ASP A 237 -15.28 13.61 -41.03
C ASP A 237 -15.00 15.10 -40.73
N LEU A 238 -13.76 15.56 -40.93
CA LEU A 238 -13.47 16.97 -41.20
C LEU A 238 -12.30 17.14 -42.18
N VAL A 239 -12.47 16.60 -43.38
CA VAL A 239 -11.87 17.22 -44.58
C VAL A 239 -13.02 17.76 -45.44
N GLY A 240 -13.47 18.96 -45.09
CA GLY A 240 -14.19 19.83 -46.03
C GLY A 240 -15.61 20.24 -45.65
N VAL A 241 -15.82 20.99 -44.55
CA VAL A 241 -16.95 21.93 -44.39
C VAL A 241 -16.47 23.14 -43.55
N PRO A 242 -16.85 24.40 -43.87
CA PRO A 242 -16.35 25.59 -43.18
C PRO A 242 -16.96 25.76 -41.77
N ASP A 243 -16.18 26.42 -40.90
CA ASP A 243 -16.50 26.88 -39.53
C ASP A 243 -17.99 26.92 -39.15
N GLY A 244 -18.38 26.06 -38.21
CA GLY A 244 -19.69 26.10 -37.56
C GLY A 244 -20.00 24.83 -36.76
N ASP A 245 -19.81 24.90 -35.44
CA ASP A 245 -20.45 24.12 -34.38
C ASP A 245 -20.75 22.63 -34.63
N LEU A 246 -19.79 21.77 -34.28
CA LEU A 246 -20.06 20.36 -33.94
C LEU A 246 -19.35 20.00 -32.63
N ILE A 247 -20.13 20.06 -31.55
CA ILE A 247 -19.76 19.59 -30.21
C ILE A 247 -19.98 18.07 -30.21
N VAL A 248 -18.91 17.31 -29.99
CA VAL A 248 -18.98 15.89 -29.61
C VAL A 248 -18.75 15.86 -28.10
N GLU A 249 -19.81 15.62 -27.34
CA GLU A 249 -19.76 15.48 -25.89
C GLU A 249 -19.20 14.10 -25.52
N ASP A 250 -17.91 14.07 -25.17
CA ASP A 250 -17.36 13.02 -24.30
C ASP A 250 -17.77 13.36 -22.86
N ASP A 251 -18.48 12.45 -22.20
CA ASP A 251 -19.04 12.58 -20.83
C ASP A 251 -17.97 12.62 -19.70
N PHE A 252 -16.77 13.13 -19.98
CA PHE A 252 -15.74 13.50 -18.99
C PHE A 252 -15.22 14.94 -19.15
N ASP A 253 -15.79 15.74 -20.05
CA ASP A 253 -15.40 17.15 -20.27
C ASP A 253 -16.25 18.16 -19.47
N SER A 254 -16.77 17.75 -18.30
CA SER A 254 -17.45 18.64 -17.36
C SER A 254 -16.50 19.44 -16.45
N ILE A 255 -15.27 19.71 -16.90
CA ILE A 255 -14.38 20.70 -16.27
C ILE A 255 -14.43 21.99 -17.08
N GLN A 256 -14.98 23.01 -16.43
CA GLN A 256 -15.18 24.36 -16.94
C GLN A 256 -13.95 24.93 -17.67
N THR A 257 -14.19 25.42 -18.89
CA THR A 257 -13.37 26.40 -19.64
C THR A 257 -11.87 26.08 -19.80
N LEU A 258 -11.54 25.04 -20.57
CA LEU A 258 -10.19 24.86 -21.09
C LEU A 258 -9.75 26.08 -21.94
N ASP A 259 -8.60 26.68 -21.58
CA ASP A 259 -7.96 27.73 -22.36
C ASP A 259 -7.69 27.24 -23.80
N ALA A 260 -8.10 28.00 -24.81
CA ALA A 260 -7.97 27.63 -26.22
C ALA A 260 -6.51 27.34 -26.62
N TYR A 261 -5.55 27.98 -25.96
CA TYR A 261 -4.12 27.72 -26.14
C TYR A 261 -3.72 26.32 -25.66
N GLU A 262 -4.24 25.90 -24.51
CA GLU A 262 -3.94 24.60 -23.93
C GLU A 262 -4.57 23.47 -24.74
N ALA A 263 -5.83 23.64 -25.19
CA ALA A 263 -6.46 22.69 -26.10
C ALA A 263 -5.63 22.50 -27.39
N ARG A 264 -4.99 23.56 -27.91
CA ARG A 264 -4.10 23.49 -29.08
C ARG A 264 -2.82 22.69 -28.78
N LEU A 265 -2.19 22.89 -27.62
CA LEU A 265 -1.03 22.09 -27.23
C LEU A 265 -1.39 20.61 -27.04
N GLN A 266 -2.52 20.33 -26.37
CA GLN A 266 -3.01 18.96 -26.16
C GLN A 266 -3.23 18.25 -27.50
N ARG A 267 -3.82 18.92 -28.50
CA ARG A 267 -3.97 18.35 -29.86
C ARG A 267 -2.63 18.05 -30.53
N ARG A 268 -1.64 18.95 -30.41
CA ARG A 268 -0.29 18.75 -30.97
C ARG A 268 0.41 17.54 -30.35
N GLU A 269 0.22 17.33 -29.05
CA GLU A 269 0.95 16.32 -28.26
C GLU A 269 0.19 15.00 -28.06
N ARG A 270 -1.06 14.91 -28.50
CA ARG A 270 -1.96 13.77 -28.26
C ARG A 270 -1.31 12.40 -28.49
N ARG A 271 -0.59 12.24 -29.60
CA ARG A 271 0.09 10.96 -29.95
C ARG A 271 1.18 10.58 -28.94
N LYS A 272 1.99 11.56 -28.52
CA LYS A 272 3.05 11.34 -27.53
C LYS A 272 2.47 11.11 -26.14
N PHE A 273 1.41 11.82 -25.78
CA PHE A 273 0.70 11.63 -24.52
C PHE A 273 0.10 10.22 -24.41
N LEU A 274 -0.55 9.71 -25.46
CA LEU A 274 -1.09 8.34 -25.48
C LEU A 274 0.02 7.28 -25.34
N ALA A 275 1.16 7.48 -26.02
CA ALA A 275 2.32 6.60 -25.85
C ALA A 275 2.86 6.66 -24.41
N ALA A 276 3.04 7.86 -23.84
CA ALA A 276 3.48 8.04 -22.46
C ALA A 276 2.52 7.38 -21.47
N LYS A 277 1.20 7.53 -21.68
CA LYS A 277 0.16 6.91 -20.86
C LYS A 277 0.25 5.39 -20.92
N SER A 278 0.46 4.80 -22.10
CA SER A 278 0.63 3.34 -22.22
C SER A 278 1.84 2.82 -21.43
N PHE A 279 2.96 3.55 -21.41
CA PHE A 279 4.11 3.21 -20.57
C PHE A 279 3.81 3.36 -19.08
N PHE A 280 3.04 4.39 -18.70
CA PHE A 280 2.61 4.60 -17.32
C PHE A 280 1.73 3.44 -16.83
N ASP A 281 0.76 3.02 -17.64
CA ASP A 281 -0.15 1.91 -17.33
C ASP A 281 0.62 0.57 -17.21
N CYS A 282 1.71 0.42 -17.98
CA CYS A 282 2.63 -0.72 -17.88
C CYS A 282 3.64 -0.62 -16.71
N LYS A 283 3.54 0.41 -15.85
CA LYS A 283 4.48 0.72 -14.75
C LYS A 283 5.93 0.95 -15.19
N GLU A 284 6.15 1.30 -16.46
CA GLU A 284 7.45 1.68 -17.02
C GLU A 284 7.68 3.20 -16.90
N PHE A 285 7.77 3.68 -15.65
CA PHE A 285 7.77 5.10 -15.32
C PHE A 285 8.93 5.91 -15.95
N ASP A 286 10.13 5.33 -16.03
CA ASP A 286 11.29 5.98 -16.65
C ASP A 286 11.07 6.24 -18.15
N ARG A 287 10.52 5.26 -18.87
CA ARG A 287 10.21 5.40 -20.30
C ARG A 287 9.08 6.41 -20.52
N CYS A 288 8.06 6.38 -19.67
CA CYS A 288 6.99 7.38 -19.67
C CYS A 288 7.56 8.81 -19.57
N ALA A 289 8.41 9.09 -18.59
CA ALA A 289 9.01 10.42 -18.42
C ALA A 289 9.83 10.87 -19.64
N VAL A 290 10.66 9.97 -20.21
CA VAL A 290 11.55 10.29 -21.33
C VAL A 290 10.80 10.61 -22.63
N THR A 291 9.62 10.02 -22.86
CA THR A 291 8.84 10.26 -24.09
C THR A 291 8.40 11.71 -24.28
N LEU A 292 8.13 12.42 -23.19
CA LEU A 292 7.67 13.82 -23.19
C LEU A 292 8.79 14.79 -22.81
N LEU A 293 9.73 14.37 -21.95
CA LEU A 293 10.89 15.16 -21.52
C LEU A 293 12.21 14.39 -21.75
N PRO A 294 12.77 14.40 -22.98
CA PRO A 294 13.99 13.64 -23.30
C PRO A 294 15.27 14.20 -22.68
N SER A 295 15.31 15.49 -22.32
CA SER A 295 16.55 16.25 -22.05
C SER A 295 17.04 16.20 -20.60
N LEU A 296 16.41 15.44 -19.70
CA LEU A 296 16.79 15.40 -18.29
C LEU A 296 17.23 13.99 -17.88
N LEU A 297 18.23 13.44 -18.58
CA LEU A 297 19.01 12.30 -18.11
C LEU A 297 19.66 12.64 -16.75
N PRO A 298 19.68 11.73 -15.77
CA PRO A 298 20.38 11.96 -14.51
C PRO A 298 21.88 12.03 -14.80
N GLN A 299 22.47 13.22 -14.71
CA GLN A 299 23.92 13.32 -14.55
C GLN A 299 24.28 12.68 -13.20
N GLN A 300 25.23 11.77 -13.25
CA GLN A 300 25.96 11.24 -12.10
C GLN A 300 26.37 12.35 -11.11
N PRO A 301 26.56 12.02 -9.81
CA PRO A 301 26.65 13.01 -8.75
C PRO A 301 27.90 13.86 -8.93
N VAL A 302 27.72 15.12 -9.31
CA VAL A 302 28.72 16.15 -9.03
C VAL A 302 28.58 16.44 -7.54
N SER A 303 29.51 15.93 -6.76
CA SER A 303 29.75 16.27 -5.36
C SER A 303 29.80 17.78 -5.19
N ARG A 304 28.66 18.38 -4.80
CA ARG A 304 28.62 19.64 -4.07
C ARG A 304 28.54 19.26 -2.61
N GLU A 305 29.69 19.27 -1.94
CA GLU A 305 29.74 19.30 -0.49
C GLU A 305 28.91 20.49 -0.01
N ILE A 306 27.85 20.20 0.76
CA ILE A 306 27.14 21.23 1.51
C ILE A 306 27.91 21.41 2.82
N PRO A 307 28.31 22.64 3.20
CA PRO A 307 28.89 22.88 4.52
C PRO A 307 27.81 22.64 5.57
N VAL A 308 27.99 21.59 6.37
CA VAL A 308 27.24 21.39 7.60
C VAL A 308 27.57 22.56 8.54
N ALA A 309 26.55 23.31 8.96
CA ALA A 309 26.71 24.36 9.96
C ALA A 309 27.11 23.72 11.31
N PRO A 310 28.21 24.15 11.95
CA PRO A 310 28.56 23.65 13.28
C PRO A 310 27.66 24.30 14.34
N ILE A 311 27.17 23.46 15.24
CA ILE A 311 26.50 23.82 16.49
C ILE A 311 27.43 24.73 17.30
N SER A 312 27.01 25.98 17.57
CA SER A 312 27.82 26.92 18.35
C SER A 312 27.64 26.74 19.86
N ALA A 313 28.73 26.47 20.56
CA ALA A 313 28.92 26.88 21.95
C ALA A 313 29.59 28.26 21.97
N THR A 314 28.92 29.22 22.62
CA THR A 314 29.34 30.46 23.33
C THR A 314 30.58 31.31 22.91
N PRO A 315 30.57 32.62 23.23
CA PRO A 315 31.11 33.66 22.34
C PRO A 315 32.47 34.22 22.78
N THR A 316 33.33 34.54 21.82
CA THR A 316 34.41 35.53 22.04
C THR A 316 34.51 36.52 20.87
N LYS A 317 34.72 37.79 21.27
CA LYS A 317 34.66 39.02 20.49
C LYS A 317 35.77 39.13 19.43
N ALA A 318 35.43 39.46 18.19
CA ALA A 318 36.28 40.26 17.30
C ALA A 318 35.46 41.00 16.23
N LYS A 319 35.92 42.21 15.89
CA LYS A 319 35.21 43.32 15.23
C LYS A 319 34.87 43.07 13.76
N ALA A 320 33.67 43.51 13.38
CA ALA A 320 33.19 43.57 12.01
C ALA A 320 33.97 44.56 11.14
N ARG A 321 34.33 44.12 9.92
CA ARG A 321 34.65 44.99 8.79
C ARG A 321 33.98 44.40 7.55
N ALA A 322 32.94 45.08 7.08
CA ALA A 322 32.19 44.70 5.89
C ALA A 322 33.06 44.88 4.64
N VAL A 323 33.21 43.81 3.86
CA VAL A 323 33.68 43.85 2.47
C VAL A 323 32.62 43.13 1.65
N SER A 324 31.94 43.90 0.81
CA SER A 324 30.98 43.44 -0.18
C SER A 324 31.69 42.62 -1.26
N SER A 325 31.38 41.33 -1.36
CA SER A 325 31.70 40.53 -2.55
C SER A 325 30.40 40.20 -3.29
N SER A 326 30.19 40.93 -4.38
CA SER A 326 29.19 40.67 -5.40
C SER A 326 29.36 39.25 -5.98
N PHE A 327 28.41 38.37 -5.73
CA PHE A 327 28.29 37.11 -6.46
C PHE A 327 27.60 37.39 -7.79
N SER A 328 28.30 37.12 -8.88
CA SER A 328 27.75 37.16 -10.23
C SER A 328 26.69 36.07 -10.37
N SER A 329 25.45 36.48 -10.66
CA SER A 329 24.38 35.61 -11.14
C SER A 329 24.81 34.94 -12.46
N ARG A 330 25.05 33.63 -12.43
CA ARG A 330 24.98 32.84 -13.66
C ARG A 330 23.50 32.55 -13.90
N ASP A 331 22.90 33.35 -14.78
CA ASP A 331 21.67 33.02 -15.49
C ASP A 331 21.86 31.67 -16.21
N SER A 332 21.29 30.60 -15.66
CA SER A 332 20.95 29.41 -16.42
C SER A 332 19.44 29.23 -16.33
N LYS A 333 18.70 30.03 -17.11
CA LYS A 333 17.28 29.78 -17.36
C LYS A 333 17.18 28.38 -17.99
N VAL A 334 16.63 27.43 -17.26
CA VAL A 334 16.14 26.20 -17.89
C VAL A 334 14.92 26.65 -18.70
N ASP A 335 14.98 26.52 -20.02
CA ASP A 335 13.85 26.84 -20.88
C ASP A 335 12.65 25.97 -20.44
N VAL A 336 11.61 26.61 -19.92
CA VAL A 336 10.39 25.93 -19.50
C VAL A 336 9.83 25.18 -20.73
N PRO A 337 9.66 23.86 -20.68
CA PRO A 337 9.17 23.09 -21.82
C PRO A 337 7.79 23.60 -22.25
N GLU A 338 7.62 23.94 -23.53
CA GLU A 338 6.30 24.27 -24.11
C GLU A 338 5.45 22.99 -24.24
N LEU A 339 5.00 22.43 -23.11
CA LEU A 339 4.15 21.24 -23.01
C LEU A 339 2.77 21.59 -22.42
N SER A 340 1.75 20.76 -22.71
CA SER A 340 0.44 20.91 -22.05
C SER A 340 0.52 20.59 -20.55
N GLN A 341 -0.37 21.15 -19.71
CA GLN A 341 -0.31 20.91 -18.25
C GLN A 341 -0.49 19.42 -17.94
N ARG A 342 -1.37 18.74 -18.68
CA ARG A 342 -1.60 17.29 -18.60
C ARG A 342 -0.36 16.47 -18.99
N SER A 343 0.29 16.80 -20.11
CA SER A 343 1.54 16.14 -20.55
C SER A 343 2.65 16.34 -19.53
N LEU A 344 2.81 17.57 -19.03
CA LEU A 344 3.83 17.93 -18.06
C LEU A 344 3.60 17.17 -16.74
N PHE A 345 2.37 17.16 -16.22
CA PHE A 345 2.01 16.43 -15.00
C PHE A 345 2.35 14.94 -15.12
N LEU A 346 1.90 14.27 -16.20
CA LEU A 346 2.15 12.83 -16.38
C LEU A 346 3.65 12.51 -16.38
N SER A 347 4.45 13.31 -17.08
CA SER A 347 5.90 13.11 -17.17
C SER A 347 6.62 13.33 -15.84
N LEU A 348 6.28 14.39 -15.11
CA LEU A 348 6.89 14.71 -13.81
C LEU A 348 6.43 13.72 -12.74
N TYR A 349 5.16 13.33 -12.75
CA TYR A 349 4.62 12.34 -11.81
C TYR A 349 5.21 10.95 -12.04
N ALA A 350 5.38 10.53 -13.30
CA ALA A 350 6.09 9.29 -13.62
C ALA A 350 7.54 9.32 -13.09
N ARG A 351 8.25 10.43 -13.25
CA ARG A 351 9.60 10.58 -12.71
C ARG A 351 9.63 10.55 -11.19
N PHE A 352 8.66 11.17 -10.53
CA PHE A 352 8.49 11.10 -9.08
C PHE A 352 8.32 9.65 -8.60
N LEU A 353 7.41 8.89 -9.23
CA LEU A 353 7.17 7.47 -8.90
C LEU A 353 8.38 6.58 -9.18
N ALA A 354 9.11 6.81 -10.29
CA ALA A 354 10.35 6.11 -10.56
C ALA A 354 11.40 6.35 -9.46
N GLY A 355 11.47 7.58 -8.95
CA GLY A 355 12.34 7.95 -7.83
C GLY A 355 11.94 7.29 -6.51
N GLU A 356 10.64 7.24 -6.18
CA GLU A 356 10.16 6.53 -4.98
C GLU A 356 10.44 5.02 -5.06
N LYS A 357 10.20 4.41 -6.23
CA LYS A 357 10.52 2.98 -6.44
C LYS A 357 11.99 2.68 -6.22
N ARG A 358 12.91 3.49 -6.76
CA ARG A 358 14.36 3.31 -6.54
C ARG A 358 14.73 3.51 -5.07
N LYS A 359 14.09 4.45 -4.38
CA LYS A 359 14.27 4.66 -2.94
C LYS A 359 13.84 3.42 -2.14
N GLU A 360 12.73 2.79 -2.51
CA GLU A 360 12.27 1.54 -1.88
C GLU A 360 13.26 0.39 -2.14
N GLU A 361 13.75 0.24 -3.39
CA GLU A 361 14.76 -0.76 -3.75
C GLU A 361 16.11 -0.54 -3.05
N ASP A 362 16.55 0.71 -2.91
CA ASP A 362 17.75 1.11 -2.17
C ASP A 362 17.57 0.91 -0.64
N SER A 363 16.33 0.90 -0.13
CA SER A 363 16.04 0.67 1.29
C SER A 363 16.08 -0.84 1.60
N GLU A 364 17.22 -1.32 2.11
CA GLU A 364 17.43 -2.73 2.45
C GLU A 364 16.50 -3.27 3.57
N MET A 365 16.71 -4.53 3.99
CA MET A 365 15.86 -5.28 4.91
C MET A 365 15.42 -4.50 6.16
N ILE A 366 14.13 -4.58 6.46
CA ILE A 366 13.48 -3.99 7.66
C ILE A 366 14.16 -4.52 8.93
N LEU A 367 14.63 -3.61 9.78
CA LEU A 367 15.36 -3.91 11.03
C LEU A 367 16.70 -4.66 10.81
N GLY A 368 17.34 -4.51 9.64
CA GLY A 368 18.68 -5.01 9.37
C GLY A 368 19.80 -4.11 9.89
N PRO A 369 21.06 -4.59 10.00
CA PRO A 369 22.22 -3.78 10.41
C PRO A 369 22.49 -2.54 9.54
N SER A 370 21.96 -2.54 8.32
CA SER A 370 22.06 -1.51 7.28
C SER A 370 20.79 -0.66 7.13
N ASP A 371 19.79 -0.79 8.01
CA ASP A 371 18.54 -0.01 7.98
C ASP A 371 18.80 1.44 8.46
N GLY A 372 19.50 2.18 7.60
CA GLY A 372 19.93 3.56 7.83
C GLY A 372 18.78 4.58 7.86
N PRO A 373 19.10 5.86 8.13
CA PRO A 373 18.11 6.94 8.09
C PRO A 373 17.57 7.08 6.66
N VAL A 374 16.23 6.97 6.55
CA VAL A 374 15.37 7.14 5.37
C VAL A 374 16.11 7.66 4.13
N THR A 375 16.41 6.77 3.18
CA THR A 375 16.95 7.17 1.87
C THR A 375 15.97 8.15 1.23
N ALA A 376 16.41 9.39 0.99
CA ALA A 376 15.58 10.38 0.33
C ALA A 376 15.58 10.15 -1.19
N ASN A 377 14.47 10.45 -1.84
CA ASN A 377 14.36 10.36 -3.29
C ASN A 377 15.25 11.44 -3.95
N LYS A 378 16.24 10.98 -4.73
CA LYS A 378 17.26 11.82 -5.37
C LYS A 378 16.67 12.76 -6.44
N GLU A 379 15.48 12.44 -6.98
CA GLU A 379 14.83 13.20 -8.05
C GLU A 379 14.03 14.42 -7.53
N LEU A 380 13.77 14.53 -6.22
CA LEU A 380 12.94 15.60 -5.64
C LEU A 380 13.48 17.01 -5.94
N VAL A 381 14.80 17.19 -5.83
CA VAL A 381 15.45 18.49 -6.06
C VAL A 381 15.26 18.93 -7.52
N ALA A 382 15.46 18.03 -8.48
CA ALA A 382 15.28 18.33 -9.89
C ALA A 382 13.82 18.67 -10.22
N LEU A 383 12.86 17.91 -9.66
CA LEU A 383 11.43 18.15 -9.88
C LEU A 383 10.96 19.47 -9.26
N SER A 384 11.43 19.80 -8.06
CA SER A 384 11.09 21.07 -7.39
C SER A 384 11.53 22.28 -8.20
N GLY A 385 12.76 22.28 -8.72
CA GLY A 385 13.28 23.38 -9.55
C GLY A 385 12.48 23.59 -10.84
N ILE A 386 12.09 22.51 -11.52
CA ILE A 386 11.28 22.60 -12.76
C ILE A 386 9.90 23.23 -12.47
N LEU A 387 9.27 22.86 -11.35
CA LEU A 387 7.97 23.38 -10.97
C LEU A 387 8.05 24.84 -10.50
N GLU A 388 9.08 25.21 -9.74
CA GLU A 388 9.36 26.61 -9.36
C GLU A 388 9.58 27.51 -10.59
N ASP A 389 10.39 27.05 -11.55
CA ASP A 389 10.62 27.75 -12.82
C ASP A 389 9.32 27.88 -13.63
N TYR A 390 8.49 26.84 -13.66
CA TYR A 390 7.19 26.85 -14.31
C TYR A 390 6.23 27.88 -13.69
N PHE A 391 6.09 27.89 -12.35
CA PHE A 391 5.21 28.83 -11.67
C PHE A 391 5.72 30.28 -11.75
N SER A 392 7.04 30.50 -11.63
CA SER A 392 7.63 31.84 -11.75
C SER A 392 7.50 32.43 -13.15
N ALA A 393 7.68 31.62 -14.20
CA ALA A 393 7.43 32.03 -15.58
C ALA A 393 5.95 32.44 -15.80
N ARG A 394 5.03 31.71 -15.16
CA ARG A 394 3.59 31.99 -15.23
C ARG A 394 3.22 33.28 -14.50
N GLU A 395 3.79 33.53 -13.32
CA GLU A 395 3.60 34.78 -12.57
C GLU A 395 4.18 36.01 -13.28
N ALA A 396 5.31 35.84 -14.00
CA ALA A 396 5.91 36.89 -14.82
C ALA A 396 5.04 37.23 -16.04
N SER A 397 4.33 36.25 -16.61
CA SER A 397 3.40 36.40 -17.73
C SER A 397 2.05 37.01 -17.33
N LYS A 398 2.04 38.17 -16.67
CA LYS A 398 0.84 38.89 -16.17
C LYS A 398 -0.26 39.21 -17.22
N ALA A 399 -0.06 38.88 -18.50
CA ALA A 399 -0.94 39.30 -19.60
C ALA A 399 -2.19 38.44 -19.80
N ILE A 400 -2.25 37.21 -19.27
CA ILE A 400 -3.46 36.37 -19.32
C ILE A 400 -3.54 35.59 -18.01
N LYS A 401 -4.61 35.78 -17.22
CA LYS A 401 -4.96 34.87 -16.10
C LYS A 401 -5.32 33.50 -16.68
N ARG A 402 -4.34 32.74 -17.15
CA ARG A 402 -4.52 31.36 -17.61
C ARG A 402 -4.93 30.54 -16.40
N GLN A 403 -6.09 29.90 -16.43
CA GLN A 403 -6.57 29.05 -15.35
C GLN A 403 -5.68 27.81 -15.23
N SER A 404 -5.35 27.41 -14.00
CA SER A 404 -4.55 26.22 -13.73
C SER A 404 -5.47 25.07 -13.38
N ASP A 405 -5.15 23.88 -13.86
CA ASP A 405 -5.98 22.68 -13.66
C ASP A 405 -5.87 22.13 -12.22
N GLY A 406 -4.94 22.65 -11.41
CA GLY A 406 -4.74 22.25 -10.00
C GLY A 406 -3.87 21.00 -9.81
N PHE A 407 -3.64 20.17 -10.84
CA PHE A 407 -2.84 18.95 -10.74
C PHE A 407 -1.33 19.19 -10.60
N LEU A 408 -0.80 20.26 -11.21
CA LEU A 408 0.61 20.63 -11.05
C LEU A 408 0.88 21.21 -9.66
N GLU A 409 -0.05 22.01 -9.12
CA GLU A 409 -0.01 22.48 -7.74
C GLU A 409 -0.08 21.31 -6.74
N TYR A 410 -0.90 20.30 -7.03
CA TYR A 410 -0.93 19.06 -6.25
C TYR A 410 0.43 18.37 -6.25
N LEU A 411 1.02 18.12 -7.42
CA LEU A 411 2.32 17.46 -7.53
C LEU A 411 3.42 18.24 -6.79
N TYR A 412 3.40 19.57 -6.91
CA TYR A 412 4.35 20.42 -6.19
C TYR A 412 4.17 20.35 -4.68
N GLY A 413 2.92 20.36 -4.19
CA GLY A 413 2.59 20.14 -2.79
C GLY A 413 3.12 18.81 -2.25
N VAL A 414 2.95 17.72 -3.01
CA VAL A 414 3.47 16.38 -2.62
C VAL A 414 4.99 16.36 -2.56
N ILE A 415 5.68 16.94 -3.55
CA ILE A 415 7.15 17.01 -3.57
C ILE A 415 7.67 17.80 -2.36
N LEU A 416 7.04 18.93 -2.04
CA LEU A 416 7.39 19.75 -0.87
C LEU A 416 7.13 19.00 0.45
N ALA A 417 6.02 18.27 0.56
CA ALA A 417 5.70 17.46 1.73
C ALA A 417 6.77 16.36 1.94
N LYS A 418 7.16 15.65 0.88
CA LYS A 418 8.26 14.66 0.95
C LYS A 418 9.62 15.32 1.22
N GLY A 419 9.80 16.58 0.81
CA GLY A 419 10.95 17.42 1.12
C GLY A 419 10.98 17.99 2.55
N ARG A 420 10.00 17.67 3.40
CA ARG A 420 9.82 18.21 4.78
C ARG A 420 9.58 19.73 4.85
N ASN A 421 9.03 20.31 3.79
CA ASN A 421 8.62 21.72 3.74
C ASN A 421 7.09 21.83 3.90
N ASP A 422 6.59 21.45 5.07
CA ASP A 422 5.16 21.22 5.34
C ASP A 422 4.28 22.46 5.17
N ASP A 423 4.76 23.64 5.55
CA ASP A 423 3.99 24.89 5.48
C ASP A 423 3.74 25.32 4.03
N LEU A 424 4.78 25.26 3.19
CA LEU A 424 4.65 25.53 1.76
C LEU A 424 3.81 24.45 1.09
N ALA A 425 4.02 23.17 1.43
CA ALA A 425 3.23 22.07 0.92
C ALA A 425 1.73 22.28 1.18
N ARG A 426 1.36 22.65 2.41
CA ARG A 426 -0.02 22.95 2.79
C ARG A 426 -0.61 24.09 1.97
N HIS A 427 0.15 25.18 1.78
CA HIS A 427 -0.30 26.31 0.95
C HIS A 427 -0.61 25.90 -0.50
N TRP A 428 0.27 25.11 -1.13
CA TRP A 428 0.09 24.65 -2.51
C TRP A 428 -1.01 23.61 -2.65
N LEU A 429 -1.17 22.70 -1.69
CA LEU A 429 -2.27 21.73 -1.66
C LEU A 429 -3.63 22.43 -1.47
N LEU A 430 -3.72 23.43 -0.60
CA LEU A 430 -4.92 24.26 -0.45
C LEU A 430 -5.28 24.98 -1.76
N ARG A 431 -4.27 25.47 -2.49
CA ARG A 431 -4.48 26.07 -3.81
C ARG A 431 -4.99 25.05 -4.82
N SER A 432 -4.43 23.84 -4.84
CA SER A 432 -4.87 22.75 -5.71
C SER A 432 -6.34 22.38 -5.46
N VAL A 433 -6.71 22.20 -4.19
CA VAL A 433 -8.08 21.86 -3.77
C VAL A 433 -9.09 22.93 -4.17
N LYS A 434 -8.74 24.22 -4.04
CA LYS A 434 -9.60 25.33 -4.48
C LYS A 434 -9.79 25.39 -5.99
N LEU A 435 -8.83 24.90 -6.77
CA LEU A 435 -8.92 24.83 -8.22
C LEU A 435 -9.74 23.61 -8.66
N TYR A 436 -9.52 22.46 -8.02
CA TYR A 436 -10.23 21.23 -8.33
C TYR A 436 -10.59 20.45 -7.06
N GLU A 437 -11.82 20.64 -6.58
CA GLU A 437 -12.30 20.12 -5.30
C GLU A 437 -12.46 18.59 -5.27
N TRP A 438 -12.61 17.94 -6.43
CA TRP A 438 -12.93 16.51 -6.52
C TRP A 438 -11.70 15.59 -6.47
N ASN A 439 -10.48 16.12 -6.47
CA ASN A 439 -9.27 15.31 -6.34
C ASN A 439 -9.02 14.90 -4.89
N TRP A 440 -9.57 13.76 -4.46
CA TRP A 440 -9.42 13.22 -3.11
C TRP A 440 -7.95 13.01 -2.68
N SER A 441 -7.03 12.72 -3.60
CA SER A 441 -5.62 12.52 -3.25
C SER A 441 -4.97 13.79 -2.67
N ALA A 442 -5.35 14.98 -3.17
CA ALA A 442 -4.90 16.25 -2.60
C ALA A 442 -5.41 16.45 -1.17
N TRP A 443 -6.64 16.02 -0.89
CA TRP A 443 -7.22 16.06 0.45
C TRP A 443 -6.54 15.09 1.41
N GLN A 444 -6.18 13.88 0.96
CA GLN A 444 -5.45 12.90 1.77
C GLN A 444 -4.06 13.39 2.16
N GLU A 445 -3.31 13.97 1.22
CA GLU A 445 -1.99 14.54 1.50
C GLU A 445 -2.11 15.78 2.41
N LEU A 446 -3.15 16.59 2.23
CA LEU A 446 -3.44 17.69 3.15
C LEU A 446 -3.75 17.19 4.57
N ALA A 447 -4.46 16.07 4.70
CA ALA A 447 -4.79 15.45 5.99
C ALA A 447 -3.55 14.86 6.69
N ALA A 448 -2.58 14.35 5.92
CA ALA A 448 -1.31 13.90 6.48
C ALA A 448 -0.55 15.05 7.16
N LEU A 449 -0.62 16.27 6.60
CA LEU A 449 0.05 17.48 7.13
C LEU A 449 -0.70 18.15 8.30
N THR A 450 -1.97 17.84 8.54
CA THR A 450 -2.75 18.44 9.64
C THR A 450 -2.53 17.68 10.94
N ASN A 451 -1.65 18.21 11.79
CA ASN A 451 -1.25 17.54 13.04
C ASN A 451 -1.98 18.05 14.29
N SER A 452 -2.78 19.10 14.20
CA SER A 452 -3.47 19.71 15.33
C SER A 452 -4.89 20.10 14.99
N VAL A 453 -5.72 20.17 16.03
CA VAL A 453 -7.12 20.61 15.94
C VAL A 453 -7.22 22.05 15.48
N GLU A 454 -6.33 22.91 15.95
CA GLU A 454 -6.25 24.32 15.56
C GLU A 454 -5.94 24.47 14.07
N MET A 455 -4.97 23.71 13.56
CA MET A 455 -4.63 23.72 12.13
C MET A 455 -5.78 23.20 11.27
N LEU A 456 -6.53 22.20 11.74
CA LEU A 456 -7.73 21.72 11.04
C LEU A 456 -8.78 22.83 10.96
N ALA A 457 -9.02 23.56 12.05
CA ALA A 457 -9.97 24.68 12.06
C ALA A 457 -9.55 25.80 11.12
N GLU A 458 -8.27 26.17 11.08
CA GLU A 458 -7.72 27.17 10.14
C GLU A 458 -7.89 26.75 8.68
N VAL A 459 -7.59 25.49 8.36
CA VAL A 459 -7.75 24.93 7.01
C VAL A 459 -9.23 24.95 6.60
N CYS A 460 -10.13 24.48 7.47
CA CYS A 460 -11.56 24.48 7.20
C CYS A 460 -12.13 25.89 7.00
N GLN A 461 -11.62 26.91 7.70
CA GLN A 461 -12.03 28.31 7.48
C GLN A 461 -11.64 28.86 6.11
N GLN A 462 -10.54 28.36 5.53
CA GLN A 462 -10.06 28.82 4.22
C GLN A 462 -10.72 28.08 3.04
N LEU A 463 -11.46 27.00 3.31
CA LEU A 463 -12.09 26.15 2.31
C LEU A 463 -13.54 26.56 2.05
N THR A 464 -14.00 26.27 0.84
CA THR A 464 -15.41 26.38 0.47
C THR A 464 -16.20 25.22 1.11
N PRO A 465 -17.40 25.46 1.68
CA PRO A 465 -18.22 24.39 2.22
C PRO A 465 -18.77 23.52 1.08
N SER A 466 -18.07 22.43 0.79
CA SER A 466 -18.43 21.43 -0.23
C SER A 466 -18.47 20.02 0.36
N VAL A 467 -19.06 19.06 -0.35
CA VAL A 467 -19.14 17.66 0.11
C VAL A 467 -17.76 17.06 0.40
N PRO A 468 -16.74 17.22 -0.47
CA PRO A 468 -15.37 16.78 -0.16
C PRO A 468 -14.79 17.45 1.09
N ALA A 469 -15.10 18.73 1.34
CA ALA A 469 -14.64 19.43 2.55
C ALA A 469 -15.23 18.82 3.83
N PHE A 470 -16.52 18.44 3.82
CA PHE A 470 -17.14 17.72 4.95
C PHE A 470 -16.53 16.33 5.15
N LEU A 471 -16.28 15.58 4.07
CA LEU A 471 -15.60 14.28 4.15
C LEU A 471 -14.18 14.41 4.69
N PHE A 472 -13.45 15.46 4.29
CA PHE A 472 -12.12 15.79 4.80
C PHE A 472 -12.16 16.15 6.29
N GLN A 473 -13.13 16.95 6.72
CA GLN A 473 -13.28 17.30 8.13
C GLN A 473 -13.53 16.04 8.98
N VAL A 474 -14.42 15.14 8.54
CA VAL A 474 -14.68 13.86 9.22
C VAL A 474 -13.42 12.99 9.28
N PHE A 475 -12.69 12.89 8.16
CA PHE A 475 -11.47 12.09 8.12
C PHE A 475 -10.38 12.63 9.05
N CYS A 476 -10.13 13.94 9.03
CA CYS A 476 -9.11 14.55 9.88
C CYS A 476 -9.48 14.54 11.36
N SER A 477 -10.75 14.73 11.70
CA SER A 477 -11.18 14.71 13.10
C SER A 477 -11.05 13.31 13.70
N GLN A 478 -11.27 12.25 12.91
CA GLN A 478 -11.00 10.87 13.31
C GLN A 478 -9.50 10.61 13.53
N GLU A 479 -8.63 11.02 12.61
CA GLU A 479 -7.17 10.88 12.76
C GLU A 479 -6.60 11.68 13.95
N LEU A 480 -7.26 12.76 14.35
CA LEU A 480 -6.95 13.55 15.54
C LEU A 480 -7.69 13.04 16.80
N TYR A 481 -8.37 11.90 16.70
CA TYR A 481 -9.12 11.24 17.76
C TYR A 481 -10.16 12.14 18.48
N GLN A 482 -10.86 12.98 17.71
CA GLN A 482 -11.96 13.78 18.23
C GLN A 482 -13.25 12.95 18.24
N SER A 483 -13.73 12.59 19.42
CA SER A 483 -15.05 11.96 19.62
C SER A 483 -16.08 13.02 20.03
N THR A 484 -16.38 13.97 19.13
CA THR A 484 -17.41 15.00 19.39
C THR A 484 -18.77 14.57 18.86
N ASP A 485 -19.83 14.87 19.59
CA ASP A 485 -21.22 14.62 19.14
C ASP A 485 -21.53 15.27 17.78
N ALA A 486 -20.95 16.45 17.53
CA ALA A 486 -21.05 17.13 16.23
C ALA A 486 -20.53 16.26 15.06
N LEU A 487 -19.48 15.48 15.28
CA LEU A 487 -18.93 14.56 14.29
C LEU A 487 -19.93 13.42 14.04
N HIS A 488 -20.49 12.84 15.10
CA HIS A 488 -21.53 11.82 14.98
C HIS A 488 -22.74 12.32 14.18
N ASP A 489 -23.18 13.55 14.43
CA ASP A 489 -24.26 14.20 13.69
C ASP A 489 -23.91 14.40 12.21
N THR A 490 -22.71 14.89 11.90
CA THR A 490 -22.27 15.07 10.50
C THR A 490 -22.21 13.75 9.74
N ILE A 491 -21.67 12.68 10.34
CA ILE A 491 -21.67 11.34 9.74
C ILE A 491 -23.09 10.84 9.52
N THR A 492 -23.98 11.05 10.50
CA THR A 492 -25.38 10.62 10.39
C THR A 492 -26.11 11.38 9.29
N GLN A 493 -25.86 12.69 9.15
CA GLN A 493 -26.41 13.50 8.04
C GLN A 493 -25.87 13.03 6.69
N LEU A 494 -24.56 12.81 6.56
CA LEU A 494 -23.94 12.32 5.33
C LEU A 494 -24.44 10.92 4.94
N ASN A 495 -24.64 10.04 5.91
CA ASN A 495 -25.21 8.71 5.66
C ASN A 495 -26.67 8.75 5.19
N ARG A 496 -27.45 9.78 5.56
CA ARG A 496 -28.80 9.97 5.00
C ARG A 496 -28.75 10.30 3.51
N PHE A 497 -27.74 11.05 3.06
CA PHE A 497 -27.55 11.39 1.65
C PHE A 497 -26.88 10.24 0.87
N PHE A 498 -25.93 9.53 1.48
CA PHE A 498 -25.13 8.47 0.84
C PHE A 498 -25.18 7.15 1.64
N PRO A 499 -26.33 6.45 1.67
CA PRO A 499 -26.53 5.29 2.53
C PRO A 499 -25.71 4.06 2.12
N SER A 500 -25.36 3.93 0.83
CA SER A 500 -24.54 2.83 0.30
C SER A 500 -23.04 3.09 0.40
N SER A 501 -22.60 4.22 0.95
CA SER A 501 -21.19 4.55 1.01
C SER A 501 -20.46 3.70 2.04
N ALA A 502 -19.61 2.79 1.55
CA ALA A 502 -18.73 2.00 2.40
C ALA A 502 -17.71 2.86 3.16
N PHE A 503 -17.29 4.00 2.59
CA PHE A 503 -16.37 4.95 3.25
C PHE A 503 -17.00 5.54 4.51
N LEU A 504 -18.21 6.09 4.42
CA LEU A 504 -18.91 6.67 5.57
C LEU A 504 -19.24 5.63 6.64
N SER A 505 -19.61 4.41 6.21
CA SER A 505 -19.80 3.28 7.13
C SER A 505 -18.51 2.90 7.86
N THR A 506 -17.37 2.95 7.16
CA THR A 506 -16.04 2.72 7.76
C THR A 506 -15.71 3.82 8.78
N GLN A 507 -15.91 5.10 8.42
CA GLN A 507 -15.69 6.23 9.34
C GLN A 507 -16.58 6.13 10.60
N ARG A 508 -17.84 5.70 10.43
CA ARG A 508 -18.72 5.44 11.57
C ARG A 508 -18.21 4.30 12.45
N ALA A 509 -17.72 3.21 11.86
CA ALA A 509 -17.15 2.10 12.61
C ALA A 509 -15.87 2.49 13.36
N LEU A 510 -15.04 3.37 12.79
CA LEU A 510 -13.86 3.94 13.45
C LEU A 510 -14.22 4.81 14.66
N LEU A 511 -15.29 5.60 14.57
CA LEU A 511 -15.77 6.37 15.72
C LEU A 511 -16.14 5.46 16.90
N PHE A 512 -16.89 4.38 16.65
CA PHE A 512 -17.20 3.38 17.67
C PHE A 512 -15.95 2.65 18.19
N TYR A 513 -14.98 2.37 17.31
CA TYR A 513 -13.70 1.79 17.72
C TYR A 513 -12.93 2.70 18.68
N HIS A 514 -12.86 4.01 18.40
CA HIS A 514 -12.22 4.98 19.29
C HIS A 514 -12.99 5.18 20.59
N ALA A 515 -14.32 5.11 20.55
CA ALA A 515 -15.18 5.06 21.74
C ALA A 515 -15.12 3.73 22.50
N LYS A 516 -14.36 2.73 22.02
CA LYS A 516 -14.24 1.38 22.60
C LYS A 516 -15.53 0.55 22.60
N GLU A 517 -16.53 0.96 21.82
CA GLU A 517 -17.75 0.18 21.56
C GLU A 517 -17.50 -0.87 20.47
N TYR A 518 -16.79 -1.94 20.83
CA TYR A 518 -16.34 -2.95 19.89
C TYR A 518 -17.48 -3.74 19.24
N ASP A 519 -18.58 -4.00 19.95
CA ASP A 519 -19.73 -4.74 19.42
C ASP A 519 -20.44 -3.97 18.31
N SER A 520 -20.74 -2.69 18.54
CA SER A 520 -21.33 -1.78 17.55
C SER A 520 -20.43 -1.65 16.31
N ALA A 521 -19.12 -1.46 16.52
CA ALA A 521 -18.15 -1.38 15.44
C ALA A 521 -18.06 -2.69 14.63
N ALA A 522 -18.04 -3.84 15.30
CA ALA A 522 -17.94 -5.15 14.67
C ALA A 522 -19.19 -5.49 13.83
N ALA A 523 -20.37 -5.08 14.28
CA ALA A 523 -21.61 -5.22 13.51
C ALA A 523 -21.53 -4.43 12.20
N ILE A 524 -21.11 -3.16 12.25
CA ILE A 524 -20.96 -2.33 11.05
C ILE A 524 -19.92 -2.92 10.09
N PHE A 525 -18.77 -3.39 10.58
CA PHE A 525 -17.78 -4.04 9.73
C PHE A 525 -18.30 -5.34 9.10
N SER A 526 -19.11 -6.12 9.82
CA SER A 526 -19.74 -7.31 9.23
C SER A 526 -20.74 -6.95 8.13
N ASP A 527 -21.47 -5.84 8.26
CA ASP A 527 -22.37 -5.33 7.22
C ASP A 527 -21.60 -4.83 5.98
N ILE A 528 -20.45 -4.16 6.20
CA ILE A 528 -19.54 -3.75 5.12
C ILE A 528 -19.02 -4.98 4.37
N LEU A 529 -18.63 -6.03 5.08
CA LEU A 529 -18.13 -7.26 4.47
C LEU A 529 -19.22 -8.01 3.69
N ALA A 530 -20.47 -7.98 4.18
CA ALA A 530 -21.61 -8.58 3.51
C ALA A 530 -22.01 -7.82 2.24
N SER A 531 -21.98 -6.48 2.28
CA SER A 531 -22.30 -5.63 1.12
C SER A 531 -21.18 -5.60 0.06
N HIS A 532 -19.93 -5.64 0.49
CA HIS A 532 -18.76 -5.58 -0.39
C HIS A 532 -17.70 -6.65 -0.03
N PRO A 533 -17.87 -7.91 -0.48
CA PRO A 533 -17.00 -9.03 -0.09
C PRO A 533 -15.53 -8.89 -0.50
N TYR A 534 -15.24 -8.09 -1.53
CA TYR A 534 -13.89 -7.89 -2.07
C TYR A 534 -13.17 -6.65 -1.50
N ARG A 535 -13.82 -5.89 -0.59
CA ARG A 535 -13.23 -4.69 0.01
C ARG A 535 -12.32 -5.08 1.17
N LEU A 536 -11.04 -4.73 1.07
CA LEU A 536 -10.03 -4.98 2.12
C LEU A 536 -9.59 -3.71 2.87
N ASP A 537 -10.08 -2.54 2.48
CA ASP A 537 -9.74 -1.27 3.13
C ASP A 537 -10.21 -1.25 4.59
N SER A 538 -9.32 -0.85 5.51
CA SER A 538 -9.57 -0.74 6.95
C SER A 538 -10.02 -2.05 7.64
N MET A 539 -9.85 -3.20 6.98
CA MET A 539 -10.15 -4.51 7.56
C MET A 539 -9.09 -4.96 8.59
N ASP A 540 -7.92 -4.31 8.59
CA ASP A 540 -6.94 -4.44 9.66
C ASP A 540 -7.51 -3.95 11.00
N VAL A 541 -8.24 -2.83 11.02
CA VAL A 541 -8.95 -2.35 12.22
C VAL A 541 -10.03 -3.34 12.66
N TYR A 542 -10.79 -3.90 11.70
CA TYR A 542 -11.76 -4.95 12.02
C TYR A 542 -11.07 -6.17 12.65
N SER A 543 -9.91 -6.58 12.14
CA SER A 543 -9.14 -7.67 12.75
C SER A 543 -8.63 -7.33 14.16
N ASN A 544 -8.25 -6.08 14.44
CA ASN A 544 -7.87 -5.62 15.78
C ASN A 544 -9.07 -5.69 16.74
N ILE A 545 -10.26 -5.30 16.29
CA ILE A 545 -11.50 -5.41 17.07
C ILE A 545 -11.80 -6.88 17.40
N LEU A 546 -11.76 -7.77 16.39
CA LEU A 546 -11.95 -9.20 16.58
C LEU A 546 -10.87 -9.86 17.45
N TYR A 547 -9.65 -9.31 17.47
CA TYR A 547 -8.57 -9.77 18.34
C TYR A 547 -8.87 -9.45 19.81
N VAL A 548 -9.37 -8.25 20.09
CA VAL A 548 -9.74 -7.81 21.45
C VAL A 548 -10.99 -8.56 21.95
N MET A 549 -11.95 -8.85 21.07
CA MET A 549 -13.14 -9.61 21.42
C MET A 549 -12.85 -11.13 21.54
N ASP A 550 -12.80 -11.64 22.76
CA ASP A 550 -12.50 -13.07 22.99
C ASP A 550 -13.53 -14.04 22.38
N SER A 551 -14.80 -13.64 22.27
CA SER A 551 -15.87 -14.45 21.68
C SER A 551 -15.77 -14.59 20.15
N ALA A 552 -14.90 -13.81 19.49
CA ALA A 552 -14.90 -13.64 18.04
C ALA A 552 -13.78 -14.36 17.29
N ARG A 553 -13.06 -15.30 17.93
CA ARG A 553 -11.98 -16.07 17.31
C ARG A 553 -12.35 -16.75 15.98
N PRO A 554 -13.54 -17.37 15.82
CA PRO A 554 -13.94 -17.95 14.53
C PRO A 554 -14.12 -16.91 13.42
N LYS A 555 -14.64 -15.72 13.78
CA LYS A 555 -14.82 -14.61 12.82
C LYS A 555 -13.48 -14.10 12.31
N LEU A 556 -12.46 -14.03 13.18
CA LEU A 556 -11.10 -13.63 12.79
C LEU A 556 -10.46 -14.64 11.82
N SER A 557 -10.63 -15.94 12.07
CA SER A 557 -10.15 -16.99 11.17
C SER A 557 -10.85 -16.95 9.82
N TYR A 558 -12.18 -16.75 9.80
CA TYR A 558 -12.94 -16.56 8.58
C TYR A 558 -12.44 -15.34 7.79
N LEU A 559 -12.28 -14.19 8.44
CA LEU A 559 -11.75 -12.97 7.82
C LEU A 559 -10.36 -13.19 7.22
N ALA A 560 -9.45 -13.86 7.93
CA ALA A 560 -8.12 -14.17 7.42
C ALA A 560 -8.16 -15.07 6.18
N SER A 561 -9.04 -16.06 6.14
CA SER A 561 -9.22 -16.93 4.98
C SER A 561 -9.78 -16.17 3.77
N LEU A 562 -10.75 -15.28 3.99
CA LEU A 562 -11.37 -14.45 2.95
C LEU A 562 -10.38 -13.42 2.40
N ALA A 563 -9.64 -12.72 3.27
CA ALA A 563 -8.62 -11.77 2.87
C ALA A 563 -7.50 -12.45 2.06
N SER A 564 -7.07 -13.65 2.47
CA SER A 564 -6.07 -14.41 1.72
C SER A 564 -6.57 -14.91 0.36
N ALA A 565 -7.88 -15.17 0.22
CA ALA A 565 -8.47 -15.62 -1.04
C ALA A 565 -8.70 -14.48 -2.03
N THR A 566 -8.93 -13.26 -1.52
CA THR A 566 -9.15 -12.05 -2.34
C THR A 566 -7.84 -11.45 -2.81
N ASP A 567 -6.93 -11.08 -1.90
CA ASP A 567 -5.59 -10.61 -2.25
C ASP A 567 -4.56 -10.92 -1.14
N ARG A 568 -3.58 -11.76 -1.49
CA ARG A 568 -2.51 -12.20 -0.59
C ARG A 568 -1.39 -11.17 -0.42
N PHE A 569 -1.21 -10.23 -1.35
CA PHE A 569 -0.05 -9.32 -1.40
C PHE A 569 -0.40 -7.89 -0.99
N ARG A 570 -1.39 -7.74 -0.11
CA ARG A 570 -1.80 -6.46 0.48
C ARG A 570 -1.32 -6.33 1.93
N PRO A 571 -0.85 -5.16 2.40
CA PRO A 571 -0.40 -4.99 3.79
C PRO A 571 -1.50 -5.27 4.81
N GLU A 572 -2.74 -4.87 4.54
CA GLU A 572 -3.89 -5.13 5.41
C GLU A 572 -4.13 -6.64 5.57
N THR A 573 -4.11 -7.41 4.47
CA THR A 573 -4.25 -8.87 4.51
C THR A 573 -3.16 -9.51 5.35
N CYS A 574 -1.91 -9.08 5.20
CA CYS A 574 -0.80 -9.59 5.99
C CYS A 574 -1.01 -9.30 7.50
N CYS A 575 -1.56 -8.14 7.85
CA CYS A 575 -1.86 -7.81 9.25
C CYS A 575 -3.02 -8.61 9.83
N ILE A 576 -4.08 -8.84 9.05
CA ILE A 576 -5.21 -9.69 9.45
C ILE A 576 -4.71 -11.12 9.76
N ILE A 577 -3.86 -11.67 8.88
CA ILE A 577 -3.26 -12.99 9.07
C ILE A 577 -2.33 -13.00 10.28
N GLY A 578 -1.54 -11.94 10.48
CA GLY A 578 -0.68 -11.76 11.66
C GLY A 578 -1.49 -11.80 12.95
N ASN A 579 -2.58 -11.04 13.03
CA ASN A 579 -3.50 -11.03 14.18
C ASN A 579 -4.13 -12.42 14.45
N HIS A 580 -4.49 -13.15 13.40
CA HIS A 580 -5.00 -14.52 13.53
C HIS A 580 -3.96 -15.49 14.14
N TYR A 581 -2.70 -15.41 13.70
CA TYR A 581 -1.61 -16.21 14.26
C TYR A 581 -1.26 -15.80 15.69
N SER A 582 -1.24 -14.50 15.99
CA SER A 582 -1.04 -13.95 17.33
C SER A 582 -2.10 -14.47 18.31
N LYS A 583 -3.39 -14.43 17.93
CA LYS A 583 -4.49 -14.99 18.74
C LYS A 583 -4.40 -16.51 18.91
N SER A 584 -3.65 -17.19 18.04
CA SER A 584 -3.35 -18.63 18.14
C SER A 584 -2.04 -18.92 18.90
N SER A 585 -1.43 -17.91 19.51
CA SER A 585 -0.15 -17.97 20.25
C SER A 585 1.06 -18.37 19.40
N GLU A 586 0.98 -18.22 18.08
CA GLU A 586 2.08 -18.46 17.15
C GLU A 586 2.80 -17.14 16.80
N HIS A 587 3.38 -16.48 17.81
CA HIS A 587 3.96 -15.14 17.73
C HIS A 587 5.08 -15.01 16.67
N GLU A 588 5.92 -16.03 16.50
CA GLU A 588 6.98 -16.01 15.48
C GLU A 588 6.42 -15.89 14.05
N LYS A 589 5.33 -16.62 13.75
CA LYS A 589 4.67 -16.54 12.45
C LYS A 589 3.98 -15.19 12.28
N ALA A 590 3.34 -14.66 13.34
CA ALA A 590 2.73 -13.34 13.32
C ALA A 590 3.76 -12.26 12.94
N VAL A 591 4.95 -12.27 13.56
CA VAL A 591 6.06 -11.36 13.23
C VAL A 591 6.49 -11.48 11.76
N VAL A 592 6.56 -12.70 11.20
CA VAL A 592 6.88 -12.88 9.77
C VAL A 592 5.84 -12.21 8.87
N TYR A 593 4.55 -12.32 9.20
CA TYR A 593 3.48 -11.67 8.44
C TYR A 593 3.46 -10.15 8.62
N PHE A 594 3.71 -9.62 9.82
CA PHE A 594 3.84 -8.17 10.02
C PHE A 594 5.07 -7.62 9.29
N ARG A 595 6.20 -8.31 9.32
CA ARG A 595 7.38 -7.94 8.52
C ARG A 595 7.05 -7.95 7.03
N ARG A 596 6.28 -8.93 6.54
CA ARG A 596 5.81 -8.97 5.16
C ARG A 596 4.88 -7.80 4.82
N ALA A 597 3.99 -7.40 5.74
CA ALA A 597 3.18 -6.19 5.56
C ALA A 597 4.08 -4.96 5.37
N LEU A 598 5.12 -4.84 6.19
CA LEU A 598 6.10 -3.75 6.11
C LEU A 598 6.99 -3.79 4.86
N THR A 599 7.21 -4.97 4.26
CA THR A 599 7.89 -5.05 2.94
C THR A 599 7.02 -4.56 1.79
N LEU A 600 5.69 -4.62 1.96
CA LEU A 600 4.75 -4.12 0.96
C LEU A 600 4.51 -2.62 1.12
N ASP A 601 4.39 -2.16 2.36
CA ASP A 601 4.30 -0.75 2.71
C ASP A 601 5.08 -0.48 4.01
N ARG A 602 6.21 0.22 3.88
CA ARG A 602 7.08 0.56 5.02
C ARG A 602 6.43 1.58 5.97
N HIS A 603 5.48 2.37 5.48
CA HIS A 603 4.79 3.40 6.26
C HIS A 603 3.52 2.88 6.93
N PHE A 604 3.22 1.58 6.81
CA PHE A 604 2.03 0.98 7.39
C PHE A 604 2.11 0.92 8.93
N LEU A 605 1.43 1.86 9.58
CA LEU A 605 1.52 2.12 11.02
C LEU A 605 1.09 0.93 11.89
N SER A 606 -0.05 0.29 11.56
CA SER A 606 -0.59 -0.79 12.40
C SER A 606 0.36 -1.99 12.43
N ALA A 607 1.05 -2.33 11.33
CA ALA A 607 2.05 -3.40 11.34
C ALA A 607 3.24 -3.11 12.29
N TRP A 608 3.76 -1.89 12.33
CA TRP A 608 4.86 -1.54 13.24
C TRP A 608 4.46 -1.70 14.72
N THR A 609 3.27 -1.21 15.09
CA THR A 609 2.78 -1.31 16.47
C THR A 609 2.48 -2.75 16.88
N LEU A 610 1.83 -3.53 16.02
CA LEU A 610 1.51 -4.93 16.27
C LEU A 610 2.77 -5.79 16.33
N MET A 611 3.73 -5.55 15.44
CA MET A 611 5.03 -6.23 15.49
C MET A 611 5.78 -5.94 16.81
N GLY A 612 5.67 -4.70 17.33
CA GLY A 612 6.18 -4.36 18.66
C GLY A 612 5.54 -5.18 19.78
N HIS A 613 4.22 -5.35 19.76
CA HIS A 613 3.51 -6.18 20.74
C HIS A 613 3.94 -7.65 20.67
N GLU A 614 4.04 -8.22 19.47
CA GLU A 614 4.54 -9.61 19.31
C GLU A 614 5.97 -9.77 19.84
N TYR A 615 6.83 -8.76 19.66
CA TYR A 615 8.18 -8.81 20.21
C TYR A 615 8.20 -8.73 21.74
N ILE A 616 7.26 -8.01 22.37
CA ILE A 616 7.09 -8.03 23.84
C ILE A 616 6.69 -9.43 24.31
N GLU A 617 5.72 -10.08 23.65
CA GLU A 617 5.30 -11.45 23.98
C GLU A 617 6.44 -12.47 23.81
N LEU A 618 7.28 -12.27 22.79
CA LEU A 618 8.52 -13.04 22.57
C LEU A 618 9.66 -12.65 23.54
N LYS A 619 9.42 -11.71 24.47
CA LYS A 619 10.39 -11.17 25.44
C LYS A 619 11.62 -10.52 24.79
N ASN A 620 11.52 -10.10 23.53
CA ASN A 620 12.54 -9.35 22.81
C ASN A 620 12.24 -7.84 22.89
N THR A 621 12.51 -7.25 24.06
CA THR A 621 12.21 -5.84 24.33
C THR A 621 12.98 -4.87 23.44
N GLN A 622 14.20 -5.20 23.02
CA GLN A 622 15.02 -4.34 22.16
C GLN A 622 14.41 -4.19 20.77
N ALA A 623 14.01 -5.30 20.13
CA ALA A 623 13.34 -5.27 18.84
C ALA A 623 11.97 -4.58 18.92
N ALA A 624 11.25 -4.76 20.04
CA ALA A 624 9.98 -4.08 20.29
C ALA A 624 10.17 -2.55 20.32
N ILE A 625 11.17 -2.05 21.06
CA ILE A 625 11.46 -0.61 21.15
C ILE A 625 11.81 -0.03 19.78
N GLU A 626 12.64 -0.69 18.97
CA GLU A 626 12.93 -0.23 17.61
C GLU A 626 11.64 -0.14 16.77
N SER A 627 10.79 -1.18 16.85
CA SER A 627 9.55 -1.25 16.08
C SER A 627 8.61 -0.09 16.44
N TYR A 628 8.48 0.23 17.73
CA TYR A 628 7.67 1.37 18.16
C TYR A 628 8.31 2.72 17.82
N ARG A 629 9.64 2.85 17.84
CA ARG A 629 10.32 4.08 17.39
C ARG A 629 10.02 4.34 15.91
N ARG A 630 10.10 3.32 15.06
CA ARG A 630 9.76 3.42 13.64
C ARG A 630 8.26 3.72 13.41
N ALA A 631 7.38 3.20 14.28
CA ALA A 631 5.96 3.57 14.26
C ALA A 631 5.77 5.07 14.53
N VAL A 632 6.44 5.60 15.56
CA VAL A 632 6.42 7.04 15.92
C VAL A 632 7.00 7.91 14.81
N ASP A 633 8.11 7.49 14.20
CA ASP A 633 8.73 8.20 13.08
C ASP A 633 7.81 8.26 11.85
N SER A 634 6.95 7.25 11.68
CA SER A 634 5.96 7.19 10.59
C SER A 634 4.74 8.06 10.89
N ASN A 635 4.15 7.92 12.07
CA ASN A 635 3.05 8.78 12.53
C ASN A 635 3.18 9.08 14.03
N ALA A 636 3.52 10.33 14.35
CA ALA A 636 3.65 10.78 15.72
C ALA A 636 2.31 10.93 16.47
N LYS A 637 1.17 10.87 15.75
CA LYS A 637 -0.19 11.04 16.31
C LYS A 637 -0.70 9.77 17.01
N ASP A 638 -0.13 8.60 16.73
CA ASP A 638 -0.64 7.34 17.29
C ASP A 638 -0.21 7.17 18.76
N TYR A 639 -1.17 7.25 19.66
CA TYR A 639 -0.93 7.06 21.10
C TYR A 639 -0.45 5.64 21.43
N ARG A 640 -0.82 4.63 20.62
CA ARG A 640 -0.47 3.22 20.89
C ARG A 640 1.02 2.97 20.78
N ALA A 641 1.68 3.62 19.82
CA ALA A 641 3.13 3.53 19.65
C ALA A 641 3.87 4.17 20.85
N TRP A 642 3.40 5.32 21.32
CA TRP A 642 3.94 5.99 22.52
C TRP A 642 3.74 5.16 23.79
N HIS A 643 2.55 4.58 23.96
CA HIS A 643 2.26 3.68 25.07
C HIS A 643 3.14 2.41 25.00
N GLY A 644 3.30 1.82 23.81
CA GLY A 644 4.18 0.67 23.57
C GLY A 644 5.66 0.96 23.90
N LEU A 645 6.15 2.15 23.56
CA LEU A 645 7.49 2.61 24.01
C LEU A 645 7.56 2.68 25.54
N GLY A 646 6.57 3.31 26.18
CA GLY A 646 6.49 3.38 27.64
C GLY A 646 6.59 2.00 28.27
N LEU A 647 5.81 1.04 27.77
CA LEU A 647 5.81 -0.35 28.22
C LEU A 647 7.16 -1.04 27.99
N GLY A 648 7.77 -0.83 26.83
CA GLY A 648 9.10 -1.36 26.52
C GLY A 648 10.18 -0.88 27.49
N TYR A 649 10.16 0.40 27.88
CA TYR A 649 11.09 0.95 28.87
C TYR A 649 10.74 0.57 30.31
N GLU A 650 9.45 0.37 30.62
CA GLU A 650 9.02 -0.15 31.91
C GLU A 650 9.52 -1.58 32.13
N LEU A 651 9.47 -2.44 31.10
CA LEU A 651 10.03 -3.80 31.13
C LEU A 651 11.56 -3.83 31.27
N LEU A 652 12.24 -2.71 30.99
CA LEU A 652 13.68 -2.54 31.20
C LEU A 652 13.98 -1.84 32.55
N ASP A 653 12.99 -1.67 33.42
CA ASP A 653 13.06 -0.96 34.72
C ASP A 653 13.55 0.50 34.62
N MET A 654 13.43 1.11 33.44
CA MET A 654 13.79 2.51 33.19
C MET A 654 12.57 3.44 33.34
N HIS A 655 12.02 3.51 34.55
CA HIS A 655 10.74 4.19 34.82
C HIS A 655 10.73 5.69 34.48
N SER A 656 11.87 6.38 34.56
CA SER A 656 11.96 7.80 34.18
C SER A 656 11.76 8.03 32.68
N TYR A 657 12.28 7.13 31.84
CA TYR A 657 12.06 7.18 30.39
C TYR A 657 10.64 6.74 30.05
N ALA A 658 10.13 5.68 30.70
CA ALA A 658 8.75 5.24 30.53
C ALA A 658 7.76 6.38 30.81
N LEU A 659 7.95 7.12 31.91
CA LEU A 659 7.14 8.28 32.27
C LEU A 659 7.09 9.35 31.16
N TYR A 660 8.22 9.64 30.51
CA TYR A 660 8.26 10.59 29.40
C TYR A 660 7.37 10.16 28.23
N TYR A 661 7.43 8.89 27.84
CA TYR A 661 6.64 8.35 26.74
C TYR A 661 5.16 8.19 27.12
N TYR A 662 4.85 7.76 28.33
CA TYR A 662 3.47 7.71 28.83
C TYR A 662 2.82 9.10 28.90
N ASN A 663 3.55 10.12 29.33
CA ASN A 663 3.04 11.50 29.30
C ASN A 663 2.72 11.97 27.88
N ARG A 664 3.50 11.56 26.86
CA ARG A 664 3.18 11.85 25.45
C ARG A 664 1.93 11.11 25.00
N ALA A 665 1.76 9.84 25.38
CA ALA A 665 0.54 9.09 25.08
C ALA A 665 -0.71 9.73 25.73
N ALA A 666 -0.60 10.12 27.00
CA ALA A 666 -1.68 10.80 27.74
C ALA A 666 -2.00 12.20 27.19
N ALA A 667 -1.03 12.89 26.58
CA ALA A 667 -1.28 14.17 25.90
C ALA A 667 -2.11 13.99 24.61
N LEU A 668 -1.96 12.86 23.91
CA LEU A 668 -2.73 12.54 22.71
C LEU A 668 -4.15 12.04 23.04
N GLN A 669 -4.29 11.27 24.13
CA GLN A 669 -5.57 10.79 24.65
C GLN A 669 -5.77 11.21 26.11
N PRO A 670 -6.22 12.46 26.36
CA PRO A 670 -6.38 12.97 27.72
C PRO A 670 -7.48 12.28 28.52
N TRP A 671 -8.45 11.67 27.84
CA TRP A 671 -9.66 11.07 28.42
C TRP A 671 -9.57 9.54 28.55
N ASP A 672 -8.48 8.91 28.11
CA ASP A 672 -8.33 7.47 28.28
C ASP A 672 -7.80 7.15 29.70
N PRO A 673 -8.59 6.44 30.55
CA PRO A 673 -8.13 6.07 31.89
C PRO A 673 -6.86 5.21 31.84
N LYS A 674 -6.71 4.32 30.84
CA LYS A 674 -5.55 3.42 30.73
C LYS A 674 -4.23 4.19 30.65
N MET A 675 -4.20 5.31 29.93
CA MET A 675 -2.99 6.12 29.80
C MET A 675 -2.59 6.75 31.14
N TRP A 676 -3.56 7.26 31.90
CA TRP A 676 -3.31 7.84 33.22
C TRP A 676 -2.95 6.79 34.27
N THR A 677 -3.48 5.57 34.18
CA THR A 677 -3.05 4.45 35.04
C THR A 677 -1.57 4.11 34.82
N ALA A 678 -1.10 4.08 33.57
CA ALA A 678 0.29 3.83 33.23
C ALA A 678 1.21 4.96 33.72
N VAL A 679 0.79 6.22 33.58
CA VAL A 679 1.50 7.38 34.15
C VAL A 679 1.58 7.27 35.69
N GLY A 680 0.47 6.90 36.35
CA GLY A 680 0.42 6.70 37.80
C GLY A 680 1.40 5.63 38.28
N SER A 681 1.38 4.47 37.63
CA SER A 681 2.29 3.34 37.93
C SER A 681 3.75 3.74 37.75
N ALA A 682 4.08 4.42 36.65
CA ALA A 682 5.44 4.90 36.40
C ALA A 682 5.89 5.95 37.43
N LEU A 683 4.98 6.84 37.89
CA LEU A 683 5.28 7.85 38.92
C LEU A 683 5.51 7.24 40.29
N ASP A 684 4.73 6.23 40.66
CA ASP A 684 4.90 5.46 41.90
C ASP A 684 6.28 4.81 41.93
N LYS A 685 6.63 4.07 40.88
CA LYS A 685 7.96 3.45 40.73
C LYS A 685 9.11 4.46 40.67
N CYS A 686 8.84 5.72 40.30
CA CYS A 686 9.82 6.82 40.36
C CYS A 686 9.94 7.47 41.77
N GLY A 687 9.21 6.98 42.78
CA GLY A 687 9.23 7.51 44.14
C GLY A 687 8.48 8.84 44.29
N LYS A 688 7.47 9.11 43.44
CA LYS A 688 6.65 10.34 43.49
C LYS A 688 5.17 10.05 43.79
N PRO A 689 4.84 9.51 44.98
CA PRO A 689 3.49 9.02 45.31
C PRO A 689 2.42 10.12 45.22
N ALA A 690 2.69 11.35 45.68
CA ALA A 690 1.73 12.44 45.60
C ALA A 690 1.32 12.82 44.15
N ALA A 691 2.24 12.69 43.18
CA ALA A 691 1.93 12.90 41.77
C ALA A 691 1.20 11.69 41.17
N ALA A 692 1.56 10.47 41.58
CA ALA A 692 0.88 9.25 41.19
C ALA A 692 -0.59 9.27 41.61
N ILE A 693 -0.90 9.67 42.85
CA ILE A 693 -2.28 9.83 43.34
C ILE A 693 -3.07 10.77 42.43
N ARG A 694 -2.51 11.93 42.05
CA ARG A 694 -3.21 12.86 41.14
C ARG A 694 -3.47 12.24 39.77
N ALA A 695 -2.52 11.47 39.22
CA ALA A 695 -2.70 10.77 37.96
C ALA A 695 -3.79 9.69 38.07
N TYR A 696 -3.81 8.91 39.14
CA TYR A 696 -4.83 7.90 39.39
C TYR A 696 -6.22 8.51 39.66
N LYS A 697 -6.30 9.59 40.44
CA LYS A 697 -7.53 10.38 40.61
C LYS A 697 -8.07 10.87 39.27
N ARG A 698 -7.18 11.29 38.36
CA ARG A 698 -7.55 11.69 37.00
C ARG A 698 -8.01 10.50 36.15
N ALA A 699 -7.40 9.33 36.30
CA ALA A 699 -7.84 8.12 35.63
C ALA A 699 -9.25 7.71 36.08
N LEU A 700 -9.56 7.83 37.37
CA LEU A 700 -10.90 7.59 37.91
C LEU A 700 -11.93 8.64 37.49
N ALA A 701 -11.50 9.91 37.41
CA ALA A 701 -12.37 11.02 37.02
C ALA A 701 -12.63 11.08 35.51
N ALA A 702 -11.81 10.42 34.68
CA ALA A 702 -12.05 10.25 33.25
C ALA A 702 -13.10 9.13 33.08
N PRO A 703 -14.39 9.45 32.88
CA PRO A 703 -15.40 8.43 32.73
C PRO A 703 -15.12 7.65 31.45
N ALA A 704 -15.41 6.36 31.45
CA ALA A 704 -15.33 5.53 30.25
C ALA A 704 -16.13 6.12 29.07
N ASP A 705 -17.13 6.97 29.34
CA ASP A 705 -18.10 7.52 28.38
C ASP A 705 -18.25 9.07 28.39
N ALA A 706 -17.36 9.86 29.01
CA ALA A 706 -17.55 11.31 28.96
C ALA A 706 -17.02 11.93 27.68
N ALA A 707 -17.93 12.57 26.93
CA ALA A 707 -17.59 13.53 25.91
C ALA A 707 -16.58 14.57 26.42
N PRO A 708 -15.63 15.02 25.59
CA PRO A 708 -14.64 16.01 25.99
C PRO A 708 -15.36 17.32 26.40
N PRO A 709 -15.15 17.85 27.62
CA PRO A 709 -15.57 19.21 27.94
C PRO A 709 -14.91 20.20 26.98
N THR A 710 -15.66 21.24 26.64
CA THR A 710 -15.43 22.24 25.58
C THR A 710 -14.21 23.17 25.79
N ALA A 711 -13.26 22.82 26.68
CA ALA A 711 -12.05 23.60 26.90
C ALA A 711 -10.84 22.71 27.21
N PRO A 712 -9.69 22.92 26.53
CA PRO A 712 -8.45 22.25 26.92
C PRO A 712 -7.95 22.84 28.25
N PRO A 713 -7.68 22.05 29.29
CA PRO A 713 -6.90 22.54 30.41
C PRO A 713 -5.48 22.82 29.91
N GLY A 714 -5.01 24.06 30.05
CA GLY A 714 -3.74 24.51 29.51
C GLY A 714 -2.56 23.62 29.91
N LEU A 715 -1.94 22.96 28.92
CA LEU A 715 -0.75 22.16 29.10
C LEU A 715 0.49 23.07 29.21
N SER A 716 1.11 23.09 30.39
CA SER A 716 2.49 23.54 30.56
C SER A 716 3.44 22.34 30.50
N ALA A 717 4.49 22.42 29.68
CA ALA A 717 5.39 21.32 29.35
C ALA A 717 6.33 20.85 30.50
N THR A 718 6.19 21.35 31.72
CA THR A 718 7.10 21.00 32.84
C THR A 718 6.45 20.99 34.24
N GLY A 719 5.14 21.13 34.38
CA GLY A 719 4.52 21.24 35.70
C GLY A 719 3.17 20.55 35.76
N VAL A 720 3.05 19.57 36.65
CA VAL A 720 1.74 19.20 37.21
C VAL A 720 1.16 20.47 37.85
N PRO A 721 -0.02 20.98 37.43
CA PRO A 721 -0.62 22.16 38.04
C PRO A 721 -0.81 21.91 39.54
N GLN A 722 -0.37 22.85 40.38
CA GLN A 722 -0.30 22.67 41.82
C GLN A 722 -1.62 22.94 42.56
N ASN A 723 -2.67 23.45 41.90
CA ASN A 723 -3.94 23.84 42.56
C ASN A 723 -5.15 23.75 41.61
N ASP A 724 -5.67 22.53 41.38
CA ASP A 724 -7.01 22.33 40.83
C ASP A 724 -7.91 21.68 41.91
N PRO A 725 -9.24 21.93 41.92
CA PRO A 725 -10.16 21.25 42.83
C PRO A 725 -10.12 19.73 42.63
N ASP A 726 -10.39 18.95 43.70
CA ASP A 726 -10.34 17.48 43.66
C ASP A 726 -11.17 16.92 42.48
N PRO A 727 -10.53 16.24 41.50
CA PRO A 727 -11.21 15.74 40.29
C PRO A 727 -12.35 14.75 40.56
N LEU A 728 -12.34 14.13 41.75
CA LEU A 728 -13.36 13.18 42.22
C LEU A 728 -14.61 13.83 42.80
N ALA A 729 -14.62 15.15 43.07
CA ALA A 729 -15.77 15.83 43.66
C ALA A 729 -17.03 15.79 42.76
N HIS A 730 -16.85 15.54 41.46
CA HIS A 730 -17.92 15.41 40.47
C HIS A 730 -18.32 13.95 40.16
N ALA A 731 -17.60 12.96 40.69
CA ALA A 731 -17.77 11.53 40.38
C ALA A 731 -18.53 10.74 41.47
N VAL A 732 -19.14 11.44 42.43
CA VAL A 732 -19.89 10.83 43.55
C VAL A 732 -21.13 10.14 42.99
N GLY A 733 -21.12 8.80 42.93
CA GLY A 733 -22.25 7.95 42.53
C GLY A 733 -22.00 7.02 41.33
N GLY A 734 -20.84 7.11 40.65
CA GLY A 734 -20.50 6.24 39.53
C GLY A 734 -19.74 4.97 39.92
N ARG A 735 -19.80 3.92 39.07
CA ARG A 735 -18.96 2.72 39.20
C ARG A 735 -17.49 3.08 38.95
N LEU A 736 -16.65 2.95 39.97
CA LEU A 736 -15.21 3.22 39.91
C LEU A 736 -14.43 1.91 39.85
N ASP A 737 -13.25 1.93 39.24
CA ASP A 737 -12.37 0.75 39.17
C ASP A 737 -11.77 0.44 40.56
N PRO A 738 -12.13 -0.71 41.19
CA PRO A 738 -11.66 -1.05 42.54
C PRO A 738 -10.14 -1.19 42.62
N ASP A 739 -9.49 -1.63 41.54
CA ASP A 739 -8.05 -1.84 41.51
C ASP A 739 -7.29 -0.51 41.59
N LEU A 740 -7.81 0.54 40.93
CA LEU A 740 -7.26 1.89 41.02
C LEU A 740 -7.51 2.52 42.39
N LEU A 741 -8.69 2.31 42.98
CA LEU A 741 -9.00 2.79 44.33
C LEU A 741 -8.04 2.16 45.36
N LEU A 742 -7.80 0.85 45.25
CA LEU A 742 -6.83 0.15 46.09
C LEU A 742 -5.41 0.70 45.91
N GLN A 743 -4.97 0.96 44.67
CA GLN A 743 -3.66 1.57 44.41
C GLN A 743 -3.53 2.97 45.03
N ILE A 744 -4.56 3.81 44.94
CA ILE A 744 -4.58 5.13 45.58
C ILE A 744 -4.49 5.00 47.10
N ALA A 745 -5.24 4.09 47.71
CA ALA A 745 -5.23 3.89 49.15
C ALA A 745 -3.85 3.44 49.66
N LEU A 746 -3.19 2.52 48.95
CA LEU A 746 -1.82 2.09 49.29
C LEU A 746 -0.80 3.22 49.17
N LEU A 747 -0.99 4.16 48.23
CA LEU A 747 -0.13 5.34 48.12
C LEU A 747 -0.35 6.34 49.26
N PHE A 748 -1.58 6.50 49.75
CA PHE A 748 -1.86 7.30 50.94
C PHE A 748 -1.29 6.66 52.20
N GLU A 749 -1.37 5.32 52.31
CA GLU A 749 -0.68 4.58 53.38
C GLU A 749 0.84 4.81 53.34
N ALA A 750 1.45 4.79 52.15
CA ALA A 750 2.87 5.11 51.97
C ALA A 750 3.23 6.58 52.29
N LEU A 751 2.25 7.49 52.27
CA LEU A 751 2.38 8.89 52.69
C LEU A 751 2.04 9.11 54.18
N GLU A 752 1.73 8.05 54.93
CA GLU A 752 1.28 8.07 56.32
C GLU A 752 -0.07 8.77 56.56
N ASP A 753 -0.87 8.96 55.51
CA ASP A 753 -2.19 9.60 55.57
C ASP A 753 -3.29 8.55 55.70
N ILE A 754 -3.43 8.03 56.93
CA ILE A 754 -4.21 6.81 57.20
C ILE A 754 -5.72 7.04 57.10
N ASP A 755 -6.21 8.24 57.41
CA ASP A 755 -7.64 8.56 57.37
C ASP A 755 -8.15 8.62 55.92
N GLU A 756 -7.40 9.26 55.02
CA GLU A 756 -7.63 9.29 53.57
C GLU A 756 -7.52 7.89 52.95
N ALA A 757 -6.52 7.11 53.36
CA ALA A 757 -6.38 5.71 52.93
C ALA A 757 -7.62 4.88 53.30
N ALA A 758 -8.15 5.05 54.53
CA ALA A 758 -9.36 4.38 54.97
C ALA A 758 -10.59 4.79 54.14
N ALA A 759 -10.74 6.08 53.82
CA ALA A 759 -11.83 6.56 52.97
C ALA A 759 -11.80 5.92 51.56
N TYR A 760 -10.62 5.79 50.95
CA TYR A 760 -10.49 5.12 49.65
C TYR A 760 -10.70 3.60 49.73
N MET A 761 -10.31 2.95 50.83
CA MET A 761 -10.61 1.53 51.06
C MET A 761 -12.12 1.29 51.28
N GLU A 762 -12.81 2.18 51.99
CA GLU A 762 -14.27 2.14 52.14
C GLU A 762 -14.97 2.35 50.79
N LEU A 763 -14.51 3.32 49.98
CA LEU A 763 -15.00 3.52 48.62
C LEU A 763 -14.80 2.29 47.73
N CYS A 764 -13.66 1.60 47.89
CA CYS A 764 -13.37 0.35 47.18
C CYS A 764 -14.35 -0.76 47.57
N LEU A 765 -14.66 -0.89 48.86
CA LEU A 765 -15.60 -1.89 49.38
C LEU A 765 -17.04 -1.57 48.94
N ALA A 766 -17.42 -0.29 48.92
CA ALA A 766 -18.73 0.15 48.41
C ALA A 766 -18.97 -0.21 46.93
N GLN A 767 -17.92 -0.42 46.12
CA GLN A 767 -18.08 -0.87 44.73
C GLN A 767 -18.56 -2.33 44.61
N GLU A 768 -18.49 -3.13 45.68
CA GLU A 768 -18.99 -4.51 45.68
C GLU A 768 -20.52 -4.57 45.57
N GLU A 769 -21.21 -3.71 46.33
CA GLU A 769 -22.68 -3.67 46.44
C GLU A 769 -23.32 -2.92 45.25
N GLY A 770 -22.60 -1.97 44.65
CA GLY A 770 -23.10 -1.12 43.58
C GLY A 770 -23.89 0.09 44.11
N PRO A 771 -24.37 0.99 43.25
CA PRO A 771 -25.16 2.15 43.70
C PRO A 771 -26.51 1.68 44.28
N ASP A 772 -26.81 2.12 45.50
CA ASP A 772 -28.11 1.93 46.18
C ASP A 772 -29.20 2.79 45.51
N ASP A 773 -29.61 2.43 44.29
CA ASP A 773 -30.71 3.13 43.60
C ASP A 773 -32.06 2.50 43.96
N GLU A 774 -32.61 2.85 45.13
CA GLU A 774 -34.01 2.54 45.48
C GLU A 774 -35.04 3.32 44.62
N ASP A 775 -34.63 4.28 43.78
CA ASP A 775 -35.55 5.21 43.10
C ASP A 775 -35.71 5.06 41.57
N THR A 776 -35.09 4.06 40.91
CA THR A 776 -35.22 3.92 39.44
C THR A 776 -36.14 2.78 39.02
N ILE A 777 -37.39 3.13 38.69
CA ILE A 777 -38.40 2.23 38.10
C ILE A 777 -37.91 1.75 36.72
N GLY A 778 -37.58 0.45 36.62
CA GLY A 778 -37.74 -0.41 35.44
C GLY A 778 -37.15 0.06 34.10
N GLY A 779 -35.89 -0.25 33.84
CA GLY A 779 -35.27 -0.26 32.51
C GLY A 779 -34.19 -1.36 32.40
N PRO A 780 -33.94 -1.94 31.20
CA PRO A 780 -32.97 -3.03 31.04
C PRO A 780 -31.54 -2.47 31.07
N GLY A 781 -30.96 -2.42 32.27
CA GLY A 781 -29.61 -1.92 32.51
C GLY A 781 -29.28 -1.82 33.99
N VAL A 782 -29.69 -2.81 34.80
CA VAL A 782 -29.39 -2.84 36.24
C VAL A 782 -27.87 -2.88 36.40
N VAL A 783 -27.29 -1.77 36.89
CA VAL A 783 -25.87 -1.65 37.19
C VAL A 783 -25.60 -2.51 38.42
N THR A 784 -25.22 -3.76 38.20
CA THR A 784 -24.79 -4.67 39.26
C THR A 784 -23.39 -4.27 39.74
N GLY A 785 -23.17 -4.26 41.06
CA GLY A 785 -21.85 -4.04 41.66
C GLY A 785 -20.80 -5.01 41.14
N VAL A 786 -19.51 -4.73 41.39
CA VAL A 786 -18.40 -5.56 40.86
C VAL A 786 -18.40 -6.97 41.47
N GLY A 787 -19.14 -7.17 42.56
CA GLY A 787 -19.12 -8.39 43.36
C GLY A 787 -17.83 -8.51 44.16
N VAL A 788 -17.74 -9.57 44.96
CA VAL A 788 -16.55 -9.84 45.78
C VAL A 788 -15.37 -10.20 44.87
N THR A 789 -14.34 -9.36 44.87
CA THR A 789 -13.09 -9.55 44.13
C THR A 789 -11.92 -9.72 45.10
N GLN A 790 -10.75 -10.13 44.59
CA GLN A 790 -9.55 -10.21 45.42
C GLN A 790 -9.11 -8.81 45.92
N THR A 791 -9.33 -7.76 45.14
CA THR A 791 -8.94 -6.39 45.51
C THR A 791 -9.86 -5.82 46.57
N THR A 792 -11.17 -6.05 46.46
CA THR A 792 -12.12 -5.64 47.50
C THR A 792 -11.96 -6.45 48.79
N SER A 793 -11.66 -7.75 48.70
CA SER A 793 -11.31 -8.58 49.86
C SER A 793 -10.04 -8.09 50.58
N ARG A 794 -9.04 -7.66 49.81
CA ARG A 794 -7.80 -7.09 50.34
C ARG A 794 -8.04 -5.73 51.00
N ALA A 795 -8.91 -4.89 50.44
CA ALA A 795 -9.37 -3.66 51.08
C ALA A 795 -10.13 -3.95 52.38
N ARG A 796 -11.01 -4.96 52.39
CA ARG A 796 -11.74 -5.43 53.59
C ARG A 796 -10.78 -5.86 54.70
N LEU A 797 -9.72 -6.60 54.36
CA LEU A 797 -8.72 -7.04 55.33
C LEU A 797 -7.96 -5.85 55.94
N TRP A 798 -7.60 -4.87 55.10
CA TRP A 798 -6.96 -3.65 55.56
C TRP A 798 -7.88 -2.87 56.51
N LEU A 799 -9.16 -2.70 56.17
CA LEU A 799 -10.15 -2.03 57.01
C LEU A 799 -10.38 -2.77 58.34
N ALA A 800 -10.37 -4.11 58.34
CA ALA A 800 -10.47 -4.90 59.58
C ALA A 800 -9.27 -4.65 60.51
N LYS A 801 -8.04 -4.59 59.97
CA LYS A 801 -6.83 -4.25 60.74
C LYS A 801 -6.88 -2.80 61.26
N TRP A 802 -7.36 -1.87 60.45
CA TRP A 802 -7.54 -0.47 60.83
C TRP A 802 -8.59 -0.27 61.95
N ALA A 803 -9.74 -0.95 61.85
CA ALA A 803 -10.77 -0.94 62.89
C ALA A 803 -10.26 -1.53 64.22
N LEU A 804 -9.48 -2.61 64.16
CA LEU A 804 -8.80 -3.19 65.33
C LEU A 804 -7.86 -2.18 66.01
N ALA A 805 -7.12 -1.39 65.22
CA ALA A 805 -6.21 -0.37 65.74
C ALA A 805 -6.95 0.81 66.41
N ARG A 806 -8.15 1.16 65.95
CA ARG A 806 -9.01 2.22 66.54
C ARG A 806 -9.88 1.75 67.70
N CYS A 807 -9.72 0.50 68.14
CA CYS A 807 -10.56 -0.15 69.16
C CYS A 807 -12.04 -0.28 68.78
N ASP A 808 -12.37 -0.25 67.48
CA ASP A 808 -13.72 -0.53 66.97
C ASP A 808 -13.87 -2.04 66.70
N TYR A 809 -14.03 -2.79 67.80
CA TYR A 809 -14.02 -4.25 67.77
C TYR A 809 -15.24 -4.86 67.09
N ASP A 810 -16.39 -4.18 67.07
CA ASP A 810 -17.61 -4.68 66.44
C ASP A 810 -17.48 -4.65 64.93
N ARG A 811 -17.12 -3.48 64.36
CA ARG A 811 -16.86 -3.35 62.93
C ARG A 811 -15.74 -4.27 62.44
N CYS A 812 -14.69 -4.44 63.25
CA CYS A 812 -13.60 -5.36 62.95
C CYS A 812 -14.06 -6.82 62.84
N ILE A 813 -14.93 -7.28 63.75
CA ILE A 813 -15.44 -8.66 63.75
C ILE A 813 -16.36 -8.90 62.55
N ASP A 814 -17.18 -7.92 62.18
CA ASP A 814 -18.11 -8.04 61.06
C ASP A 814 -17.34 -8.18 59.73
N LEU A 815 -16.41 -7.26 59.44
CA LEU A 815 -15.55 -7.33 58.25
C LEU A 815 -14.73 -8.63 58.19
N ALA A 816 -14.21 -9.10 59.32
CA ALA A 816 -13.43 -10.33 59.37
C ALA A 816 -14.29 -11.60 59.22
N ASN A 817 -15.57 -11.57 59.64
CA ASN A 817 -16.51 -12.66 59.39
C ASN A 817 -16.90 -12.74 57.92
N GLU A 818 -17.09 -11.59 57.25
CA GLU A 818 -17.31 -11.51 55.80
C GLU A 818 -16.12 -12.08 55.03
N LEU A 819 -14.89 -11.68 55.37
CA LEU A 819 -13.65 -12.28 54.81
C LEU A 819 -13.59 -13.80 54.95
N CYS A 820 -14.05 -14.34 56.09
CA CYS A 820 -14.11 -15.79 56.30
C CYS A 820 -15.14 -16.47 55.39
N GLN A 821 -16.21 -15.77 55.00
CA GLN A 821 -17.21 -16.25 54.05
C GLN A 821 -16.67 -16.18 52.61
N ASP A 822 -15.91 -15.13 52.29
CA ASP A 822 -15.28 -14.94 50.97
C ASP A 822 -14.16 -15.95 50.68
N GLY A 823 -13.57 -16.52 51.73
CA GLY A 823 -12.50 -17.53 51.61
C GLY A 823 -11.10 -16.95 51.34
N PHE A 824 -10.92 -15.64 51.44
CA PHE A 824 -9.64 -14.95 51.27
C PHE A 824 -8.90 -14.83 52.61
N GLU A 825 -7.63 -15.27 52.67
CA GLU A 825 -6.74 -15.20 53.86
C GLU A 825 -7.43 -15.56 55.20
N VAL A 826 -8.21 -16.65 55.19
CA VAL A 826 -9.10 -17.07 56.29
C VAL A 826 -8.37 -17.26 57.63
N GLU A 827 -7.11 -17.69 57.61
CA GLU A 827 -6.32 -17.86 58.82
C GLU A 827 -6.02 -16.51 59.50
N GLU A 828 -5.71 -15.49 58.69
CA GLU A 828 -5.44 -14.15 59.18
C GLU A 828 -6.73 -13.49 59.70
N ALA A 829 -7.84 -13.63 58.96
CA ALA A 829 -9.16 -13.15 59.41
C ALA A 829 -9.58 -13.79 60.76
N LYS A 830 -9.41 -15.11 60.93
CA LYS A 830 -9.66 -15.80 62.21
C LYS A 830 -8.75 -15.33 63.34
N SER A 831 -7.50 -15.01 63.03
CA SER A 831 -6.55 -14.47 64.02
C SER A 831 -6.99 -13.08 64.50
N ILE A 832 -7.44 -12.22 63.59
CA ILE A 832 -7.97 -10.88 63.87
C ILE A 832 -9.23 -10.97 64.73
N ILE A 833 -10.17 -11.87 64.41
CA ILE A 833 -11.38 -12.11 65.22
C ILE A 833 -11.02 -12.53 66.66
N LYS A 834 -10.02 -13.40 66.81
CA LYS A 834 -9.57 -13.87 68.13
C LYS A 834 -8.94 -12.73 68.94
N ASP A 835 -8.11 -11.89 68.33
CA ASP A 835 -7.49 -10.74 68.99
C ASP A 835 -8.55 -9.68 69.36
N ALA A 836 -9.46 -9.34 68.44
CA ALA A 836 -10.56 -8.41 68.69
C ALA A 836 -11.45 -8.86 69.86
N ARG A 837 -11.82 -10.15 69.91
CA ARG A 837 -12.61 -10.72 71.02
C ARG A 837 -11.85 -10.73 72.34
N GLY A 838 -10.54 -10.98 72.31
CA GLY A 838 -9.67 -10.93 73.48
C GLY A 838 -9.63 -9.53 74.08
N ARG A 839 -9.29 -8.52 73.28
CA ARG A 839 -9.19 -7.11 73.71
C ARG A 839 -10.54 -6.51 74.12
N LYS A 840 -11.63 -6.89 73.43
CA LYS A 840 -13.00 -6.50 73.82
C LYS A 840 -13.40 -7.06 75.19
N GLY A 841 -12.91 -8.25 75.53
CA GLY A 841 -13.11 -8.88 76.84
C GLY A 841 -12.37 -8.16 77.97
N ASP A 842 -11.18 -7.60 77.70
CA ASP A 842 -10.36 -6.88 78.67
C ASP A 842 -10.83 -5.43 78.92
N THR A 843 -11.62 -4.84 78.01
CA THR A 843 -12.19 -3.49 78.14
C THR A 843 -13.53 -3.40 78.89
N LYS A 844 -14.12 -4.54 79.29
CA LYS A 844 -15.31 -4.62 80.15
C LYS A 844 -14.91 -4.87 81.59
#